data_AF-A0A835KX04-F1
#
_entry.id   AF-A0A835KX04-F1
#
_cell.length_a   1.000
_cell.length_b   1.000
_cell.length_c   1.000
_cell.angle_alpha   90.00
_cell.angle_beta   90.00
_cell.angle_gamma   90.00
#
_symmetry.space_group_name_H-M   'P 1'
#
loop_
_entity.id
_entity.type
_entity.pdbx_description
1 polymer ?
#
loop_
_entity_poly.entity_id
_entity_poly.type
_entity_poly.pdbx_seq_one_letter_code
_entity_poly.pdbx_strand_id
1 'polypeptide(L)'
;MEEGSEPHPPNAEAVEQPPPVPMDQDEGREAAAAAAAEPMEDGEAAAAADASEAADPMEDGEAAGDSTAAAEPMEDDAPTSSPTPSAPSATAAVDDSTIARKRRRRKKQFPGMIPTTGVRVLRGSSYSSAQTAAHLTGVPRRRGRPPTSSSLRLARELDSEALIALAAGFPADSLSEDEIAAAVLPRIGGAEQANYLVVRNHIVALWRSNPISPVAANAALTSIRAEHAPLVAAAHSFLSEHAYINFGLAPAVLWLPPRPPPSFPAPSVLIVGAGFAGLGAARHLIALGFKVAIVEGRLRPGGRVFTKTMRSSAAEYPNTVAAADLGGSVLTGINGNPLGVIARQLGFPLHKVRDKCPLYLPDGRPVDPDMDARVEAAFNQLLDKVCQLRQVIADGVPHGVDLSLGMALEAFRAAHGVAAEHEERMLLDWHLANLEYANAAPLADLSMAFWDQDDPYEMGGDHCFIPGGNSQFIHALADGIPIFYGQNVRRIQYGCDGVAVHTDKQSFRGDMVLCTVPLGVLKKGDITFMPELPAQKKEAIQRLGFGLLNKVVMLFPYDFWDGRIDTFGHLTEDSGQRGEFFLFYSYSSVSGGPLLIALVAGESAVKFEQASPMENVEKVLETLRKIFSPKGIEVPNPLQAICTRWGTDRFTYGSYSYVAIGASGDDYDILAESVHDRVFFAGEATNRRYPATMHGALLSGYREAANILRAARRRAKKGDSPEKMNINVEVKVDVNGEVKDNVKDVNIDLDDLFHSPDASFGGFSVLHDPCTSEPDSISLLRVGIGARKLGSGSLFLYGLIMRKNVAVLAAIEGDEQRLSTMYRDFGTKLVGLDSLGDTGDSLISRIKAAAARK
;
A
#
# COMPACT_ATOMS: atom_id res chain seq x y z
N MET A 1 -26.45 -33.36 -67.59
CA MET A 1 -24.98 -33.50 -67.55
C MET A 1 -24.45 -32.17 -67.02
N GLU A 2 -24.74 -31.84 -65.76
CA GLU A 2 -24.20 -32.45 -64.51
C GLU A 2 -22.76 -31.97 -64.28
N GLU A 3 -22.37 -31.47 -63.11
CA GLU A 3 -23.11 -30.91 -61.96
C GLU A 3 -22.11 -30.12 -61.09
N GLY A 4 -22.56 -29.27 -60.13
CA GLY A 4 -21.67 -28.74 -59.07
C GLY A 4 -21.37 -27.22 -59.04
N SER A 5 -22.28 -26.45 -58.43
CA SER A 5 -22.02 -25.37 -57.45
C SER A 5 -20.82 -24.39 -57.60
N GLU A 6 -21.14 -23.16 -58.03
CA GLU A 6 -21.01 -21.89 -57.28
C GLU A 6 -19.62 -21.27 -56.90
N PRO A 7 -19.52 -19.93 -56.65
CA PRO A 7 -18.52 -19.13 -57.37
C PRO A 7 -17.49 -18.33 -56.54
N HIS A 8 -16.52 -17.75 -57.27
CA HIS A 8 -15.55 -16.75 -56.81
C HIS A 8 -16.13 -15.35 -56.53
N PRO A 9 -15.57 -14.60 -55.55
CA PRO A 9 -15.39 -13.15 -55.61
C PRO A 9 -14.01 -12.75 -56.22
N PRO A 10 -13.81 -11.49 -56.66
CA PRO A 10 -12.86 -11.16 -57.75
C PRO A 10 -11.46 -10.64 -57.34
N ASN A 11 -10.67 -10.32 -58.36
CA ASN A 11 -9.26 -9.89 -58.37
C ASN A 11 -8.91 -8.68 -57.48
N ALA A 12 -7.62 -8.59 -57.15
CA ALA A 12 -6.97 -7.36 -56.71
C ALA A 12 -6.68 -6.39 -57.88
N GLU A 13 -6.70 -5.09 -57.58
CA GLU A 13 -6.00 -4.05 -58.34
C GLU A 13 -4.86 -3.46 -57.49
N ALA A 14 -3.95 -2.74 -58.12
CA ALA A 14 -2.73 -2.19 -57.51
C ALA A 14 -2.71 -0.66 -57.57
N VAL A 15 -1.55 -0.05 -57.22
CA VAL A 15 -1.30 1.42 -57.22
C VAL A 15 -1.97 2.09 -55.98
N GLU A 16 -1.39 3.06 -55.26
CA GLU A 16 -0.28 3.98 -55.56
C GLU A 16 0.69 4.17 -54.37
N GLN A 17 1.90 4.68 -54.61
CA GLN A 17 2.81 5.20 -53.57
C GLN A 17 2.84 6.74 -53.63
N PRO A 18 2.87 7.46 -52.48
CA PRO A 18 3.01 8.91 -52.49
C PRO A 18 4.41 9.37 -52.93
N PRO A 19 4.53 10.43 -53.74
CA PRO A 19 5.81 10.89 -54.30
C PRO A 19 6.66 11.71 -53.30
N PRO A 20 7.97 11.84 -53.56
CA PRO A 20 8.86 12.68 -52.75
C PRO A 20 8.68 14.18 -53.04
N VAL A 21 8.91 15.02 -52.02
CA VAL A 21 8.99 16.48 -52.16
C VAL A 21 10.45 16.89 -52.49
N PRO A 22 10.69 17.74 -53.50
CA PRO A 22 12.05 18.02 -53.99
C PRO A 22 12.81 19.05 -53.16
N MET A 23 14.14 19.08 -53.33
CA MET A 23 15.02 20.17 -52.96
C MET A 23 15.59 20.84 -54.21
N ASP A 24 15.65 22.17 -54.20
CA ASP A 24 16.69 23.03 -54.80
C ASP A 24 16.83 24.21 -53.81
N GLN A 25 18.01 24.64 -53.33
CA GLN A 25 19.16 25.23 -54.04
C GLN A 25 18.73 26.53 -54.76
N ASP A 26 19.27 27.69 -54.37
CA ASP A 26 20.66 28.05 -54.65
C ASP A 26 21.36 29.02 -53.63
N GLU A 27 22.59 29.44 -54.00
CA GLU A 27 23.56 30.41 -53.42
C GLU A 27 23.07 31.60 -52.52
N GLY A 28 23.90 32.17 -51.61
CA GLY A 28 25.29 31.83 -51.23
C GLY A 28 26.03 32.89 -50.35
N ARG A 29 27.10 32.42 -49.66
CA ARG A 29 28.29 33.12 -49.05
C ARG A 29 28.19 34.51 -48.38
N GLU A 30 28.52 34.54 -47.07
CA GLU A 30 29.60 35.32 -46.37
C GLU A 30 29.36 35.28 -44.83
N ALA A 31 30.33 35.28 -43.90
CA ALA A 31 31.80 35.15 -43.92
C ALA A 31 32.33 34.54 -42.57
N ALA A 32 33.65 34.50 -42.35
CA ALA A 32 34.37 33.93 -41.17
C ALA A 32 34.25 34.81 -39.88
N ALA A 33 34.80 34.53 -38.69
CA ALA A 33 35.65 33.46 -38.12
C ALA A 33 35.40 33.40 -36.57
N ALA A 34 35.52 32.30 -35.82
CA ALA A 34 36.69 31.52 -35.38
C ALA A 34 37.57 32.15 -34.25
N ALA A 35 37.93 31.30 -33.27
CA ALA A 35 38.96 31.44 -32.21
C ALA A 35 38.65 32.31 -30.96
N ALA A 36 39.40 32.03 -29.88
CA ALA A 36 39.25 32.60 -28.54
C ALA A 36 40.61 33.03 -27.95
N ALA A 37 40.61 34.03 -27.06
CA ALA A 37 41.67 34.29 -26.09
C ALA A 37 41.18 35.22 -24.95
N GLU A 38 41.74 35.01 -23.75
CA GLU A 38 41.75 35.92 -22.59
C GLU A 38 42.83 37.04 -22.79
N PRO A 39 42.97 38.10 -21.94
CA PRO A 39 42.74 38.13 -20.48
C PRO A 39 42.16 39.45 -19.86
N MET A 40 42.14 39.47 -18.51
CA MET A 40 42.37 40.58 -17.52
C MET A 40 42.41 42.05 -17.99
N GLU A 41 42.00 43.08 -17.22
CA GLU A 41 41.82 43.37 -15.77
C GLU A 41 40.68 44.44 -15.64
N ASP A 42 40.03 44.81 -14.52
CA ASP A 42 39.93 44.40 -13.09
C ASP A 42 38.64 45.06 -12.49
N GLY A 43 38.25 44.81 -11.21
CA GLY A 43 37.34 45.70 -10.46
C GLY A 43 36.51 45.12 -9.30
N GLU A 44 37.08 45.11 -8.09
CA GLU A 44 36.43 45.09 -6.75
C GLU A 44 35.34 44.05 -6.39
N ALA A 45 35.68 43.11 -5.49
CA ALA A 45 34.72 42.37 -4.64
C ALA A 45 35.35 41.88 -3.32
N ALA A 46 34.66 42.10 -2.18
CA ALA A 46 34.97 41.56 -0.83
C ALA A 46 33.80 41.91 0.13
N ALA A 47 33.49 41.21 1.24
CA ALA A 47 33.75 39.85 1.77
C ALA A 47 32.61 39.54 2.79
N ALA A 48 32.13 38.30 3.03
CA ALA A 48 32.65 37.31 3.99
C ALA A 48 32.99 37.85 5.41
N ALA A 49 32.66 37.22 6.55
CA ALA A 49 31.82 36.04 6.85
C ALA A 49 31.61 35.87 8.40
N ASP A 50 31.12 34.70 8.81
CA ASP A 50 31.40 33.99 10.09
C ASP A 50 30.47 34.17 11.32
N ALA A 51 30.75 33.38 12.38
CA ALA A 51 29.74 32.78 13.27
C ALA A 51 29.89 33.07 14.80
N SER A 52 29.43 32.14 15.63
CA SER A 52 29.07 32.29 17.05
C SER A 52 30.16 31.91 18.08
N GLU A 53 30.20 32.59 19.23
CA GLU A 53 29.91 32.00 20.57
C GLU A 53 29.84 33.11 21.67
N ALA A 54 29.80 32.76 22.97
CA ALA A 54 29.33 33.65 24.06
C ALA A 54 30.29 33.74 25.27
N ALA A 55 30.25 34.87 26.02
CA ALA A 55 30.56 34.97 27.46
C ALA A 55 30.27 36.38 28.06
N ASP A 56 30.01 36.41 29.39
CA ASP A 56 30.04 37.55 30.34
C ASP A 56 31.50 38.01 30.67
N PRO A 57 31.81 39.10 31.44
CA PRO A 57 31.03 39.71 32.54
C PRO A 57 31.10 41.27 32.74
N MET A 58 30.43 41.75 33.82
CA MET A 58 30.72 42.85 34.79
C MET A 58 31.83 43.89 34.49
N GLU A 59 31.80 45.18 34.86
CA GLU A 59 30.99 46.09 35.74
C GLU A 59 31.30 47.55 35.25
N ASP A 60 30.78 48.72 35.69
CA ASP A 60 29.92 49.23 36.79
C ASP A 60 29.19 50.52 36.25
N GLY A 61 28.53 51.46 36.96
CA GLY A 61 28.22 51.70 38.38
C GLY A 61 27.60 53.10 38.65
N GLU A 62 26.84 53.23 39.76
CA GLU A 62 26.37 54.46 40.47
C GLU A 62 25.54 55.54 39.68
N ALA A 63 24.59 56.31 40.26
CA ALA A 63 23.90 56.41 41.57
C ALA A 63 22.73 57.42 41.43
N ALA A 64 21.72 57.61 42.30
CA ALA A 64 21.10 56.84 43.40
C ALA A 64 19.78 57.55 43.85
N GLY A 65 18.95 56.94 44.72
CA GLY A 65 17.71 57.52 45.30
C GLY A 65 16.44 56.72 44.92
N ASP A 66 15.93 55.76 45.69
CA ASP A 66 15.39 55.79 47.08
C ASP A 66 14.01 56.48 47.16
N SER A 67 12.92 55.92 47.73
CA SER A 67 12.54 54.57 48.25
C SER A 67 10.97 54.48 48.25
N THR A 68 10.21 53.44 48.63
CA THR A 68 10.35 52.25 49.50
C THR A 68 9.50 51.04 49.00
N ALA A 69 9.72 49.86 49.59
CA ALA A 69 8.88 48.65 49.47
C ALA A 69 7.71 48.65 50.51
N ALA A 70 6.86 47.63 50.73
CA ALA A 70 6.91 46.20 50.44
C ALA A 70 5.50 45.54 50.33
N ALA A 71 5.43 44.20 50.37
CA ALA A 71 4.26 43.37 50.04
C ALA A 71 3.72 42.52 51.23
N GLU A 72 2.75 41.63 50.92
CA GLU A 72 2.29 40.44 51.69
C GLU A 72 1.31 40.63 52.86
N PRO A 73 0.56 39.57 53.30
CA PRO A 73 0.02 38.40 52.58
C PRO A 73 -1.43 37.97 53.01
N MET A 74 -1.90 36.82 52.48
CA MET A 74 -2.90 35.87 53.01
C MET A 74 -4.43 36.05 52.85
N GLU A 75 -5.05 34.87 52.65
CA GLU A 75 -6.34 34.33 53.14
C GLU A 75 -7.74 34.88 52.74
N ASP A 76 -8.50 33.91 52.22
CA ASP A 76 -9.93 33.58 52.43
C ASP A 76 -11.15 34.36 51.84
N ASP A 77 -12.10 33.47 51.53
CA ASP A 77 -13.57 33.59 51.46
C ASP A 77 -14.30 34.30 50.30
N ALA A 78 -15.57 33.87 50.16
CA ALA A 78 -16.57 34.30 49.18
C ALA A 78 -17.80 34.84 49.97
N PRO A 79 -19.08 34.74 49.54
CA PRO A 79 -19.69 34.63 48.21
C PRO A 79 -20.83 35.68 48.01
N THR A 80 -21.71 35.47 47.02
CA THR A 80 -23.12 35.99 46.93
C THR A 80 -23.36 37.51 46.77
N SER A 81 -24.55 37.99 46.36
CA SER A 81 -25.36 37.75 45.13
C SER A 81 -26.72 38.47 45.23
N SER A 82 -27.34 38.82 44.09
CA SER A 82 -28.76 39.24 43.93
C SER A 82 -29.14 40.67 44.43
N PRO A 83 -30.32 41.23 44.09
CA PRO A 83 -31.35 40.78 43.12
C PRO A 83 -31.83 41.85 42.08
N THR A 84 -32.67 41.39 41.15
CA THR A 84 -33.57 42.08 40.21
C THR A 84 -34.83 42.70 40.92
N PRO A 85 -35.93 43.21 40.28
CA PRO A 85 -36.31 43.29 38.86
C PRO A 85 -37.03 44.59 38.37
N SER A 86 -37.42 44.65 37.07
CA SER A 86 -38.74 45.15 36.62
C SER A 86 -39.02 44.86 35.12
N ALA A 87 -40.30 44.87 34.74
CA ALA A 87 -40.89 44.67 33.38
C ALA A 87 -42.18 45.55 33.30
N PRO A 88 -43.09 45.55 32.28
CA PRO A 88 -43.48 44.44 31.37
C PRO A 88 -43.94 44.78 29.92
N SER A 89 -44.30 43.74 29.15
CA SER A 89 -45.40 43.68 28.14
C SER A 89 -45.31 44.53 26.85
N ALA A 90 -45.71 44.12 25.64
CA ALA A 90 -45.99 42.83 24.93
C ALA A 90 -46.25 43.22 23.43
N THR A 91 -46.50 42.37 22.43
CA THR A 91 -46.76 40.91 22.25
C THR A 91 -45.72 40.35 21.24
N ALA A 92 -45.81 39.21 20.52
CA ALA A 92 -46.81 38.16 20.28
C ALA A 92 -46.11 36.79 20.09
N ALA A 93 -46.71 35.84 19.34
CA ALA A 93 -46.17 34.48 19.17
C ALA A 93 -46.47 33.82 17.81
N VAL A 94 -45.55 32.96 17.36
CA VAL A 94 -45.80 31.59 16.88
C VAL A 94 -44.65 30.72 17.43
N ASP A 95 -44.90 29.46 17.78
CA ASP A 95 -43.91 28.49 18.30
C ASP A 95 -43.61 27.43 17.24
N ASP A 96 -42.35 26.96 17.15
CA ASP A 96 -41.92 25.82 16.33
C ASP A 96 -40.96 24.95 17.16
N SER A 97 -41.42 23.75 17.50
CA SER A 97 -40.77 22.88 18.47
C SER A 97 -40.84 21.40 18.07
N THR A 98 -40.22 21.03 16.93
CA THR A 98 -39.92 19.61 16.60
C THR A 98 -38.42 19.29 16.61
N ILE A 99 -38.07 18.13 17.18
CA ILE A 99 -36.70 17.82 17.60
C ILE A 99 -35.95 17.01 16.54
N ALA A 100 -34.99 17.65 15.87
CA ALA A 100 -34.09 16.99 14.92
C ALA A 100 -33.21 15.92 15.62
N ARG A 101 -33.57 14.63 15.46
CA ARG A 101 -32.81 13.48 15.96
C ARG A 101 -31.49 13.32 15.20
N LYS A 102 -30.36 13.55 15.88
CA LYS A 102 -29.01 13.38 15.32
C LYS A 102 -28.76 11.92 14.89
N ARG A 103 -28.61 11.65 13.58
CA ARG A 103 -28.18 10.33 13.04
C ARG A 103 -26.85 9.92 13.74
N ARG A 104 -26.72 8.65 14.17
CA ARG A 104 -25.67 8.20 15.10
C ARG A 104 -24.81 7.03 14.56
N ARG A 105 -24.09 7.27 13.46
CA ARG A 105 -23.01 6.37 13.00
C ARG A 105 -21.99 6.20 14.15
N ARG A 106 -21.55 4.98 14.46
CA ARG A 106 -20.74 4.66 15.66
C ARG A 106 -19.33 5.27 15.56
N LYS A 107 -19.14 6.51 16.03
CA LYS A 107 -17.81 7.10 16.24
C LYS A 107 -16.99 6.24 17.21
N LYS A 108 -15.97 5.53 16.71
CA LYS A 108 -14.78 5.19 17.50
C LYS A 108 -14.03 6.51 17.75
N GLN A 109 -14.27 7.15 18.89
CA GLN A 109 -13.57 8.38 19.27
C GLN A 109 -12.12 8.05 19.65
N PHE A 110 -11.18 8.36 18.77
CA PHE A 110 -9.77 8.50 19.14
C PHE A 110 -9.56 9.92 19.72
N PRO A 111 -9.00 10.07 20.93
CA PRO A 111 -8.58 11.37 21.44
C PRO A 111 -7.42 11.96 20.63
N GLY A 112 -7.25 13.29 20.72
CA GLY A 112 -6.08 13.97 20.16
C GLY A 112 -4.77 13.59 20.86
N MET A 113 -3.64 14.01 20.27
CA MET A 113 -2.28 13.72 20.73
C MET A 113 -2.07 14.07 22.21
N ILE A 114 -1.61 13.09 23.00
CA ILE A 114 -1.23 13.25 24.41
C ILE A 114 0.30 13.44 24.49
N PRO A 115 0.83 14.41 25.27
CA PRO A 115 2.28 14.56 25.46
C PRO A 115 2.90 13.37 26.21
N THR A 116 3.93 12.74 25.63
CA THR A 116 4.59 11.55 26.18
C THR A 116 5.78 11.90 27.08
N THR A 117 5.52 12.18 28.36
CA THR A 117 6.59 12.31 29.40
C THR A 117 6.21 11.60 30.70
N GLY A 118 7.00 10.59 31.12
CA GLY A 118 6.90 10.01 32.47
C GLY A 118 7.22 8.52 32.66
N VAL A 119 8.51 8.17 32.77
CA VAL A 119 9.07 7.01 33.52
C VAL A 119 8.45 5.61 33.30
N ARG A 120 9.19 4.70 32.66
CA ARG A 120 8.81 3.26 32.54
C ARG A 120 9.61 2.35 33.46
N VAL A 121 8.90 1.41 34.10
CA VAL A 121 9.45 0.35 34.96
C VAL A 121 8.87 -0.98 34.49
N LEU A 122 9.50 -1.62 33.50
CA LEU A 122 9.20 -3.00 33.13
C LEU A 122 9.61 -3.90 34.31
N ARG A 123 8.64 -4.62 34.90
CA ARG A 123 8.91 -5.49 36.05
C ARG A 123 9.40 -6.85 35.55
N GLY A 124 10.63 -7.20 35.92
CA GLY A 124 11.02 -8.61 36.00
C GLY A 124 10.19 -9.29 37.08
N SER A 125 9.34 -10.24 36.69
CA SER A 125 8.69 -11.19 37.60
C SER A 125 8.36 -12.45 36.83
N SER A 126 8.89 -13.59 37.29
CA SER A 126 8.52 -14.91 36.80
C SER A 126 7.01 -15.12 36.96
N TYR A 127 6.30 -15.41 35.87
CA TYR A 127 4.92 -15.90 35.93
C TYR A 127 4.85 -17.36 35.49
N SER A 128 4.21 -18.16 36.34
CA SER A 128 3.91 -19.56 36.04
C SER A 128 2.98 -19.67 34.84
N SER A 129 3.14 -20.73 34.06
CA SER A 129 2.19 -21.13 33.03
C SER A 129 0.83 -21.48 33.63
N ALA A 130 -0.24 -20.78 33.24
CA ALA A 130 -1.60 -21.32 33.13
C ALA A 130 -2.56 -20.30 32.46
N GLN A 131 -3.41 -20.80 31.55
CA GLN A 131 -4.77 -20.34 31.26
C GLN A 131 -5.02 -18.84 30.98
N THR A 132 -5.44 -18.52 29.74
CA THR A 132 -6.73 -17.82 29.55
C THR A 132 -7.41 -18.32 28.28
N ALA A 133 -8.37 -19.23 28.44
CA ALA A 133 -9.37 -19.59 27.42
C ALA A 133 -10.62 -20.14 28.14
N ALA A 134 -11.80 -19.91 27.53
CA ALA A 134 -13.12 -20.42 27.94
C ALA A 134 -13.78 -19.87 29.24
N HIS A 135 -14.83 -19.07 29.02
CA HIS A 135 -16.18 -19.09 29.64
C HIS A 135 -16.49 -18.92 31.15
N LEU A 136 -17.47 -18.04 31.37
CA LEU A 136 -18.65 -18.13 32.25
C LEU A 136 -18.62 -19.11 33.45
N THR A 137 -18.54 -18.56 34.66
CA THR A 137 -19.55 -18.71 35.74
C THR A 137 -19.20 -17.78 36.91
N GLY A 138 -20.14 -17.51 37.82
CA GLY A 138 -19.95 -16.56 38.92
C GLY A 138 -19.71 -17.23 40.28
N VAL A 139 -18.70 -16.74 41.02
CA VAL A 139 -18.44 -16.89 42.48
C VAL A 139 -17.21 -15.98 42.81
N PRO A 140 -17.01 -15.46 44.04
CA PRO A 140 -16.74 -14.02 44.18
C PRO A 140 -15.27 -13.55 44.16
N ARG A 141 -15.11 -12.26 43.80
CA ARG A 141 -13.83 -11.53 43.79
C ARG A 141 -13.12 -11.53 45.15
N ARG A 142 -11.92 -12.12 45.23
CA ARG A 142 -10.93 -11.72 46.25
C ARG A 142 -10.51 -10.27 46.02
N ARG A 143 -10.52 -9.44 47.08
CA ARG A 143 -10.07 -8.04 47.02
C ARG A 143 -8.54 -7.96 46.94
N GLY A 144 -8.00 -7.82 45.73
CA GLY A 144 -6.66 -7.27 45.54
C GLY A 144 -6.59 -5.79 45.95
N ARG A 145 -5.40 -5.27 46.24
CA ARG A 145 -5.20 -3.82 46.42
C ARG A 145 -5.62 -3.08 45.14
N PRO A 146 -6.23 -1.88 45.23
CA PRO A 146 -6.46 -1.06 44.06
C PRO A 146 -5.12 -0.69 43.40
N PRO A 147 -5.05 -0.65 42.06
CA PRO A 147 -3.84 -0.22 41.35
C PRO A 147 -3.51 1.24 41.66
N THR A 148 -2.22 1.57 41.76
CA THR A 148 -1.77 2.95 42.00
C THR A 148 -2.07 3.83 40.79
N SER A 149 -2.25 5.14 41.00
CA SER A 149 -2.42 6.13 39.93
C SER A 149 -1.33 6.04 38.85
N SER A 150 -0.08 5.81 39.24
CA SER A 150 1.04 5.56 38.34
C SER A 150 0.86 4.30 37.46
N SER A 151 0.40 3.19 38.03
CA SER A 151 0.16 1.95 37.26
C SER A 151 -1.04 2.06 36.31
N LEU A 152 -2.10 2.78 36.72
CA LEU A 152 -3.25 3.10 35.85
C LEU A 152 -2.87 4.04 34.71
N ARG A 153 -1.95 4.99 34.94
CA ARG A 153 -1.43 5.88 33.91
C ARG A 153 -0.58 5.11 32.89
N LEU A 154 0.37 4.29 33.35
CA LEU A 154 1.22 3.49 32.47
C LEU A 154 0.41 2.51 31.60
N ALA A 155 -0.65 1.89 32.16
CA ALA A 155 -1.55 1.04 31.37
C ALA A 155 -2.20 1.82 30.22
N ARG A 156 -2.80 2.99 30.49
CA ARG A 156 -3.41 3.84 29.47
C ARG A 156 -2.43 4.34 28.40
N GLU A 157 -1.18 4.61 28.79
CA GLU A 157 -0.13 4.99 27.86
C GLU A 157 0.21 3.82 26.92
N LEU A 158 0.39 2.62 27.45
CA LEU A 158 0.61 1.39 26.65
C LEU A 158 -0.59 1.08 25.74
N ASP A 159 -1.82 1.20 26.24
CA ASP A 159 -3.05 1.08 25.43
C ASP A 159 -3.03 2.07 24.25
N SER A 160 -2.63 3.31 24.49
CA SER A 160 -2.57 4.35 23.45
C SER A 160 -1.49 4.09 22.40
N GLU A 161 -0.34 3.55 22.80
CA GLU A 161 0.74 3.18 21.86
C GLU A 161 0.38 1.96 21.02
N ALA A 162 -0.30 0.97 21.62
CA ALA A 162 -0.84 -0.18 20.89
C ALA A 162 -1.89 0.26 19.85
N LEU A 163 -2.74 1.24 20.17
CA LEU A 163 -3.70 1.82 19.21
C LEU A 163 -3.01 2.62 18.09
N ILE A 164 -1.90 3.31 18.37
CA ILE A 164 -1.11 4.02 17.33
C ILE A 164 -0.38 3.03 16.43
N ALA A 165 0.18 1.94 16.99
CA ALA A 165 0.79 0.86 16.23
C ALA A 165 -0.24 0.11 15.36
N LEU A 166 -1.44 -0.12 15.89
CA LEU A 166 -2.58 -0.67 15.14
C LEU A 166 -2.98 0.21 13.96
N ALA A 167 -3.08 1.52 14.18
CA ALA A 167 -3.32 2.48 13.08
C ALA A 167 -2.15 2.50 12.06
N ALA A 168 -0.92 2.22 12.48
CA ALA A 168 0.24 2.08 11.61
C ALA A 168 0.34 0.73 10.87
N GLY A 169 -0.63 -0.19 11.06
CA GLY A 169 -0.73 -1.46 10.34
C GLY A 169 -0.19 -2.70 11.09
N PHE A 170 0.14 -2.58 12.37
CA PHE A 170 0.60 -3.71 13.19
C PHE A 170 -0.51 -4.40 13.99
N PRO A 171 -0.45 -5.73 14.20
CA PRO A 171 -1.22 -6.36 15.26
C PRO A 171 -0.79 -5.84 16.64
N ALA A 172 -1.75 -5.72 17.56
CA ALA A 172 -1.57 -5.04 18.85
C ALA A 172 -0.81 -5.87 19.90
N ASP A 173 -0.95 -7.20 19.84
CA ASP A 173 -0.53 -8.18 20.86
C ASP A 173 0.35 -9.32 20.29
N SER A 174 0.63 -9.28 19.00
CA SER A 174 1.33 -10.31 18.23
C SER A 174 2.32 -9.67 17.23
N LEU A 175 3.24 -10.47 16.72
CA LEU A 175 4.17 -10.06 15.64
C LEU A 175 3.43 -10.06 14.30
N SER A 176 3.81 -9.19 13.36
CA SER A 176 3.39 -9.34 11.96
C SER A 176 4.15 -10.46 11.25
N GLU A 177 3.63 -10.92 10.11
CA GLU A 177 4.30 -11.89 9.24
C GLU A 177 5.65 -11.35 8.75
N ASP A 178 5.76 -10.04 8.48
CA ASP A 178 7.01 -9.38 8.12
C ASP A 178 8.02 -9.37 9.29
N GLU A 179 7.58 -9.11 10.52
CA GLU A 179 8.44 -9.17 11.71
C GLU A 179 8.98 -10.59 11.94
N ILE A 180 8.15 -11.61 11.70
CA ILE A 180 8.53 -13.02 11.75
C ILE A 180 9.52 -13.35 10.61
N ALA A 181 9.23 -12.95 9.37
CA ALA A 181 10.05 -13.23 8.20
C ALA A 181 11.40 -12.47 8.19
N ALA A 182 11.47 -11.33 8.88
CA ALA A 182 12.70 -10.60 9.15
C ALA A 182 13.51 -11.16 10.33
N ALA A 183 12.96 -12.14 11.07
CA ALA A 183 13.55 -12.74 12.27
C ALA A 183 13.97 -11.71 13.33
N VAL A 184 13.06 -10.77 13.66
CA VAL A 184 13.32 -9.70 14.66
C VAL A 184 13.60 -10.22 16.07
N LEU A 185 13.28 -11.50 16.33
CA LEU A 185 13.60 -12.23 17.56
C LEU A 185 14.17 -13.62 17.21
N PRO A 186 15.13 -14.16 18.00
CA PRO A 186 15.69 -15.49 17.76
C PRO A 186 14.73 -16.63 18.14
N ARG A 187 13.71 -16.35 18.97
CA ARG A 187 12.66 -17.28 19.37
C ARG A 187 11.33 -16.53 19.48
N ILE A 188 10.25 -17.16 19.00
CA ILE A 188 8.89 -16.60 19.04
C ILE A 188 8.22 -17.03 20.35
N GLY A 189 7.40 -16.13 20.93
CA GLY A 189 6.69 -16.33 22.19
C GLY A 189 7.45 -15.89 23.45
N GLY A 190 6.79 -16.06 24.60
CA GLY A 190 7.36 -15.75 25.90
C GLY A 190 7.55 -14.26 26.19
N ALA A 191 8.31 -13.95 27.25
CA ALA A 191 8.49 -12.59 27.75
C ALA A 191 9.30 -11.68 26.81
N GLU A 192 10.19 -12.24 25.99
CA GLU A 192 10.98 -11.46 25.04
C GLU A 192 10.11 -10.87 23.92
N GLN A 193 9.19 -11.66 23.36
CA GLN A 193 8.17 -11.15 22.43
C GLN A 193 7.29 -10.07 23.07
N ALA A 194 6.79 -10.29 24.29
CA ALA A 194 5.96 -9.30 24.98
C ALA A 194 6.70 -7.96 25.19
N ASN A 195 7.99 -8.01 25.55
CA ASN A 195 8.83 -6.81 25.66
C ASN A 195 9.09 -6.17 24.29
N TYR A 196 9.41 -6.95 23.25
CA TYR A 196 9.61 -6.45 21.89
C TYR A 196 8.37 -5.70 21.37
N LEU A 197 7.16 -6.22 21.58
CA LEU A 197 5.93 -5.57 21.14
C LEU A 197 5.71 -4.21 21.82
N VAL A 198 5.99 -4.11 23.12
CA VAL A 198 5.98 -2.82 23.84
C VAL A 198 7.04 -1.86 23.29
N VAL A 199 8.24 -2.34 22.98
CA VAL A 199 9.31 -1.55 22.37
C VAL A 199 8.92 -1.05 20.96
N ARG A 200 8.41 -1.93 20.09
CA ARG A 200 7.95 -1.60 18.73
C ARG A 200 6.81 -0.57 18.77
N ASN A 201 5.79 -0.80 19.60
CA ASN A 201 4.67 0.12 19.75
C ASN A 201 5.14 1.51 20.24
N HIS A 202 6.07 1.55 21.20
CA HIS A 202 6.64 2.80 21.69
C HIS A 202 7.43 3.57 20.61
N ILE A 203 8.29 2.90 19.83
CA ILE A 203 9.07 3.55 18.76
C ILE A 203 8.15 4.12 17.66
N VAL A 204 7.12 3.38 17.27
CA VAL A 204 6.11 3.85 16.30
C VAL A 204 5.34 5.06 16.85
N ALA A 205 4.93 5.02 18.12
CA ALA A 205 4.21 6.12 18.76
C ALA A 205 5.05 7.39 18.92
N LEU A 206 6.32 7.25 19.34
CA LEU A 206 7.29 8.36 19.40
C LEU A 206 7.36 9.07 18.05
N TRP A 207 7.59 8.33 16.95
CA TRP A 207 7.71 8.95 15.63
C TRP A 207 6.38 9.51 15.10
N ARG A 208 5.25 8.81 15.29
CA ARG A 208 3.92 9.31 14.87
C ARG A 208 3.48 10.56 15.64
N SER A 209 4.03 10.81 16.84
CA SER A 209 3.79 12.04 17.62
C SER A 209 4.41 13.28 16.96
N ASN A 210 5.62 13.16 16.42
CA ASN A 210 6.31 14.22 15.68
C ASN A 210 7.04 13.64 14.45
N PRO A 211 6.33 13.41 13.33
CA PRO A 211 6.91 12.80 12.14
C PRO A 211 7.83 13.74 11.34
N ILE A 212 8.00 14.99 11.78
CA ILE A 212 8.93 15.96 11.18
C ILE A 212 10.36 15.67 11.65
N SER A 213 10.53 15.20 12.89
CA SER A 213 11.82 14.82 13.47
C SER A 213 12.05 13.31 13.36
N PRO A 214 13.18 12.84 12.83
CA PRO A 214 13.48 11.41 12.80
C PRO A 214 13.76 10.87 14.21
N VAL A 215 13.28 9.66 14.50
CA VAL A 215 13.58 8.95 15.75
C VAL A 215 14.79 8.05 15.52
N ALA A 216 15.87 8.30 16.25
CA ALA A 216 17.06 7.44 16.30
C ALA A 216 16.96 6.40 17.44
N ALA A 217 17.70 5.29 17.33
CA ALA A 217 17.64 4.20 18.32
C ALA A 217 18.04 4.64 19.74
N ASN A 218 19.01 5.55 19.87
CA ASN A 218 19.40 6.15 21.15
C ASN A 218 18.31 7.04 21.76
N ALA A 219 17.51 7.75 20.95
CA ALA A 219 16.37 8.52 21.44
C ALA A 219 15.31 7.59 22.04
N ALA A 220 15.00 6.47 21.38
CA ALA A 220 14.11 5.43 21.91
C ALA A 220 14.67 4.75 23.18
N LEU A 221 15.99 4.70 23.36
CA LEU A 221 16.61 4.21 24.60
C LEU A 221 16.47 5.15 25.80
N THR A 222 16.11 6.43 25.62
CA THR A 222 15.96 7.35 26.76
C THR A 222 14.76 7.02 27.66
N SER A 223 13.74 6.35 27.09
CA SER A 223 12.49 5.96 27.74
C SER A 223 12.40 4.45 28.05
N ILE A 224 13.41 3.68 27.63
CA ILE A 224 13.46 2.21 27.71
C ILE A 224 14.70 1.81 28.52
N ARG A 225 14.62 0.74 29.32
CA ARG A 225 15.77 0.27 30.10
C ARG A 225 16.88 -0.28 29.19
N ALA A 226 18.13 -0.03 29.57
CA ALA A 226 19.32 -0.50 28.85
C ALA A 226 19.37 -2.04 28.67
N GLU A 227 18.76 -2.82 29.58
CA GLU A 227 18.64 -4.28 29.45
C GLU A 227 17.85 -4.74 28.21
N HIS A 228 17.04 -3.86 27.62
CA HIS A 228 16.30 -4.12 26.38
C HIS A 228 16.94 -3.48 25.13
N ALA A 229 18.19 -3.02 25.21
CA ALA A 229 18.86 -2.40 24.07
C ALA A 229 18.92 -3.25 22.79
N PRO A 230 19.09 -4.59 22.85
CA PRO A 230 18.98 -5.45 21.67
C PRO A 230 17.59 -5.39 21.01
N LEU A 231 16.51 -5.31 21.81
CA LEU A 231 15.13 -5.22 21.31
C LEU A 231 14.86 -3.86 20.66
N VAL A 232 15.42 -2.77 21.22
CA VAL A 232 15.33 -1.43 20.60
C VAL A 232 16.09 -1.39 19.28
N ALA A 233 17.27 -2.00 19.20
CA ALA A 233 18.04 -2.08 17.95
C ALA A 233 17.31 -2.91 16.88
N ALA A 234 16.76 -4.08 17.25
CA ALA A 234 15.99 -4.94 16.35
C ALA A 234 14.73 -4.23 15.82
N ALA A 235 13.90 -3.68 16.71
CA ALA A 235 12.68 -2.97 16.35
C ALA A 235 12.98 -1.71 15.53
N HIS A 236 13.96 -0.89 15.94
CA HIS A 236 14.34 0.32 15.19
C HIS A 236 14.84 0.00 13.78
N SER A 237 15.65 -1.04 13.61
CA SER A 237 16.12 -1.44 12.29
C SER A 237 14.99 -1.99 11.43
N PHE A 238 14.14 -2.87 11.97
CA PHE A 238 12.97 -3.39 11.24
C PHE A 238 12.04 -2.26 10.79
N LEU A 239 11.63 -1.38 11.71
CA LEU A 239 10.71 -0.27 11.45
C LEU A 239 11.27 0.73 10.45
N SER A 240 12.58 0.97 10.46
CA SER A 240 13.25 1.83 9.48
C SER A 240 13.34 1.15 8.11
N GLU A 241 13.67 -0.14 8.05
CA GLU A 241 13.86 -0.85 6.77
C GLU A 241 12.56 -1.07 6.01
N HIS A 242 11.43 -1.20 6.71
CA HIS A 242 10.09 -1.35 6.12
C HIS A 242 9.29 -0.04 6.07
N ALA A 243 9.94 1.11 6.31
CA ALA A 243 9.33 2.45 6.27
C ALA A 243 8.09 2.65 7.17
N TYR A 244 8.10 2.10 8.39
CA TYR A 244 7.08 2.39 9.41
C TYR A 244 7.42 3.63 10.25
N ILE A 245 8.71 3.98 10.34
CA ILE A 245 9.23 5.22 10.93
C ILE A 245 10.21 5.88 9.96
N ASN A 246 10.52 7.16 10.19
CA ASN A 246 11.55 7.91 9.45
C ASN A 246 11.36 7.92 7.92
N PHE A 247 10.11 7.81 7.45
CA PHE A 247 9.77 7.91 6.02
C PHE A 247 9.21 9.28 5.66
N GLY A 248 9.10 9.54 4.36
CA GLY A 248 8.42 10.71 3.81
C GLY A 248 9.37 11.84 3.40
N LEU A 249 9.00 13.08 3.73
CA LEU A 249 9.51 14.28 3.06
C LEU A 249 9.87 15.46 3.99
N ALA A 250 9.87 15.28 5.31
CA ALA A 250 10.37 16.31 6.21
C ALA A 250 11.88 16.56 5.99
N PRO A 251 12.39 17.82 6.02
CA PRO A 251 13.80 18.10 5.76
C PRO A 251 14.77 17.30 6.65
N ALA A 252 14.47 17.18 7.95
CA ALA A 252 15.29 16.39 8.87
C ALA A 252 15.24 14.87 8.63
N VAL A 253 14.22 14.36 7.92
CA VAL A 253 14.16 12.98 7.43
C VAL A 253 14.95 12.82 6.14
N LEU A 254 14.88 13.80 5.23
CA LEU A 254 15.62 13.80 3.96
C LEU A 254 17.13 14.04 4.12
N TRP A 255 17.56 14.68 5.19
CA TRP A 255 18.97 14.87 5.55
C TRP A 255 19.54 13.72 6.40
N LEU A 256 18.80 12.64 6.66
CA LEU A 256 19.39 11.43 7.22
C LEU A 256 20.43 10.88 6.24
N PRO A 257 21.65 10.50 6.70
CA PRO A 257 22.62 9.85 5.83
C PRO A 257 22.06 8.51 5.32
N PRO A 258 22.25 8.16 4.03
CA PRO A 258 21.81 6.88 3.51
C PRO A 258 22.50 5.73 4.27
N ARG A 259 21.77 4.63 4.48
CA ARG A 259 22.34 3.43 5.12
C ARG A 259 23.49 2.87 4.27
N PRO A 260 24.48 2.19 4.89
CA PRO A 260 25.49 1.45 4.16
C PRO A 260 24.84 0.49 3.14
N PRO A 261 25.32 0.44 1.89
CA PRO A 261 24.72 -0.41 0.87
C PRO A 261 24.88 -1.89 1.24
N PRO A 262 23.96 -2.77 0.79
CA PRO A 262 24.01 -4.21 1.10
C PRO A 262 25.17 -4.96 0.43
N SER A 263 25.92 -4.31 -0.47
CA SER A 263 27.17 -4.79 -1.07
C SER A 263 28.00 -3.61 -1.59
N PHE A 264 29.27 -3.85 -1.92
CA PHE A 264 30.10 -2.92 -2.70
C PHE A 264 30.51 -3.57 -4.04
N PRO A 265 30.26 -2.94 -5.20
CA PRO A 265 29.53 -1.69 -5.39
C PRO A 265 28.06 -1.79 -4.93
N ALA A 266 27.46 -0.62 -4.67
CA ALA A 266 26.06 -0.52 -4.28
C ALA A 266 25.13 -1.04 -5.40
N PRO A 267 24.18 -1.96 -5.13
CA PRO A 267 23.33 -2.51 -6.18
C PRO A 267 22.45 -1.47 -6.84
N SER A 268 22.11 -1.75 -8.09
CA SER A 268 21.34 -0.87 -8.97
C SER A 268 19.92 -1.37 -9.20
N VAL A 269 18.93 -0.49 -9.00
CA VAL A 269 17.51 -0.79 -9.19
C VAL A 269 16.92 0.11 -10.26
N LEU A 270 16.33 -0.51 -11.27
CA LEU A 270 15.49 0.15 -12.27
C LEU A 270 14.03 0.09 -11.82
N ILE A 271 13.30 1.20 -11.88
CA ILE A 271 11.89 1.26 -11.50
C ILE A 271 11.07 1.62 -12.73
N VAL A 272 10.06 0.83 -13.08
CA VAL A 272 9.21 1.07 -14.25
C VAL A 272 7.90 1.71 -13.81
N GLY A 273 7.82 3.03 -13.96
CA GLY A 273 6.70 3.88 -13.56
C GLY A 273 7.03 4.86 -12.44
N ALA A 274 6.70 6.14 -12.63
CA ALA A 274 6.88 7.24 -11.67
C ALA A 274 5.57 7.58 -10.92
N GLY A 275 4.74 6.57 -10.62
CA GLY A 275 3.57 6.70 -9.74
C GLY A 275 3.94 6.64 -8.25
N PHE A 276 2.96 6.76 -7.34
CA PHE A 276 3.20 6.71 -5.88
C PHE A 276 4.03 5.49 -5.43
N ALA A 277 3.79 4.31 -6.01
CA ALA A 277 4.57 3.11 -5.73
C ALA A 277 6.04 3.25 -6.12
N GLY A 278 6.32 3.58 -7.38
CA GLY A 278 7.69 3.74 -7.88
C GLY A 278 8.46 4.90 -7.23
N LEU A 279 7.80 6.03 -6.96
CA LEU A 279 8.39 7.16 -6.25
C LEU A 279 8.69 6.84 -4.78
N GLY A 280 7.75 6.19 -4.08
CA GLY A 280 7.95 5.75 -2.70
C GLY A 280 9.10 4.74 -2.57
N ALA A 281 9.10 3.73 -3.43
CA ALA A 281 10.19 2.76 -3.52
C ALA A 281 11.54 3.45 -3.82
N ALA A 282 11.55 4.40 -4.76
CA ALA A 282 12.78 5.09 -5.15
C ALA A 282 13.43 5.86 -4.00
N ARG A 283 12.67 6.71 -3.28
CA ARG A 283 13.21 7.43 -2.12
C ARG A 283 13.71 6.48 -1.04
N HIS A 284 12.95 5.42 -0.75
CA HIS A 284 13.31 4.47 0.29
C HIS A 284 14.56 3.65 -0.09
N LEU A 285 14.65 3.17 -1.33
CA LEU A 285 15.85 2.49 -1.84
C LEU A 285 17.10 3.39 -1.82
N ILE A 286 16.98 4.68 -2.16
CA ILE A 286 18.08 5.64 -2.04
C ILE A 286 18.51 5.79 -0.56
N ALA A 287 17.56 5.92 0.37
CA ALA A 287 17.84 5.96 1.82
C ALA A 287 18.42 4.63 2.36
N LEU A 288 18.17 3.51 1.69
CA LEU A 288 18.76 2.20 1.95
C LEU A 288 20.11 1.96 1.22
N GLY A 289 20.67 2.99 0.57
CA GLY A 289 21.99 2.97 -0.05
C GLY A 289 22.05 2.41 -1.49
N PHE A 290 20.91 2.21 -2.15
CA PHE A 290 20.86 1.72 -3.53
C PHE A 290 21.07 2.83 -4.57
N LYS A 291 21.63 2.45 -5.73
CA LYS A 291 21.61 3.30 -6.94
C LYS A 291 20.28 3.11 -7.66
N VAL A 292 19.47 4.15 -7.79
CA VAL A 292 18.11 4.06 -8.37
C VAL A 292 17.95 4.91 -9.63
N ALA A 293 17.19 4.41 -10.60
CA ALA A 293 16.66 5.20 -11.71
C ALA A 293 15.22 4.79 -12.05
N ILE A 294 14.33 5.75 -12.31
CA ILE A 294 12.96 5.49 -12.77
C ILE A 294 12.86 5.69 -14.29
N VAL A 295 12.17 4.76 -14.95
CA VAL A 295 11.83 4.79 -16.38
C VAL A 295 10.31 5.03 -16.48
N GLU A 296 9.91 6.17 -17.04
CA GLU A 296 8.50 6.59 -17.11
C GLU A 296 8.06 6.82 -18.55
N GLY A 297 6.93 6.21 -18.95
CA GLY A 297 6.41 6.28 -20.31
C GLY A 297 5.81 7.64 -20.68
N ARG A 298 5.23 8.35 -19.70
CA ARG A 298 4.64 9.69 -19.84
C ARG A 298 5.72 10.78 -19.79
N LEU A 299 5.32 12.01 -20.14
CA LEU A 299 6.13 13.23 -19.98
C LEU A 299 5.94 13.91 -18.61
N ARG A 300 5.44 13.17 -17.61
CA ARG A 300 5.20 13.65 -16.23
C ARG A 300 5.22 12.48 -15.24
N PRO A 301 5.51 12.73 -13.95
CA PRO A 301 5.32 11.74 -12.89
C PRO A 301 3.83 11.59 -12.51
N GLY A 302 3.55 10.74 -11.52
CA GLY A 302 2.26 10.57 -10.84
C GLY A 302 1.34 9.51 -11.44
N GLY A 303 1.44 9.24 -12.74
CA GLY A 303 0.59 8.26 -13.42
C GLY A 303 -0.90 8.55 -13.25
N ARG A 304 -1.59 7.72 -12.46
CA ARG A 304 -3.03 7.84 -12.09
C ARG A 304 -3.33 8.91 -11.02
N VAL A 305 -2.31 9.54 -10.45
CA VAL A 305 -2.48 10.77 -9.67
C VAL A 305 -2.02 11.93 -10.55
N PHE A 306 -2.98 12.80 -10.89
CA PHE A 306 -2.76 13.89 -11.83
C PHE A 306 -3.74 15.03 -11.57
N THR A 307 -3.17 16.19 -11.31
CA THR A 307 -3.84 17.47 -11.09
C THR A 307 -3.56 18.34 -12.30
N LYS A 308 -4.61 18.87 -12.93
CA LYS A 308 -4.49 19.84 -14.02
C LYS A 308 -4.83 21.22 -13.48
N THR A 309 -3.92 22.18 -13.62
CA THR A 309 -4.29 23.59 -13.51
C THR A 309 -5.14 23.95 -14.72
N MET A 310 -6.41 24.26 -14.47
CA MET A 310 -7.36 24.81 -15.42
C MET A 310 -7.35 26.33 -15.31
N ARG A 311 -7.47 27.01 -16.45
CA ARG A 311 -7.41 28.48 -16.56
C ARG A 311 -8.43 28.94 -17.59
N SER A 312 -9.13 30.01 -17.27
CA SER A 312 -9.98 30.72 -18.21
C SER A 312 -9.20 31.23 -19.42
N SER A 313 -9.82 31.18 -20.60
CA SER A 313 -9.42 31.95 -21.79
C SER A 313 -10.41 33.06 -22.14
N ALA A 314 -11.44 33.30 -21.31
CA ALA A 314 -12.43 34.35 -21.52
C ALA A 314 -11.93 35.70 -20.99
N ALA A 315 -12.04 36.75 -21.80
CA ALA A 315 -11.57 38.09 -21.48
C ALA A 315 -12.33 38.74 -20.29
N GLU A 316 -13.56 38.29 -20.03
CA GLU A 316 -14.39 38.70 -18.88
C GLU A 316 -13.90 38.09 -17.55
N TYR A 317 -13.23 36.93 -17.61
CA TYR A 317 -12.83 36.14 -16.44
C TYR A 317 -11.34 35.77 -16.47
N PRO A 318 -10.40 36.71 -16.71
CA PRO A 318 -9.01 36.38 -17.06
C PRO A 318 -8.21 35.78 -15.90
N ASN A 319 -8.64 36.04 -14.65
CA ASN A 319 -7.97 35.58 -13.44
C ASN A 319 -8.51 34.25 -12.92
N THR A 320 -9.57 33.68 -13.52
CA THR A 320 -10.21 32.46 -13.02
C THR A 320 -9.35 31.23 -13.30
N VAL A 321 -8.88 30.59 -12.22
CA VAL A 321 -7.95 29.45 -12.21
C VAL A 321 -8.40 28.44 -11.17
N ALA A 322 -8.17 27.15 -11.43
CA ALA A 322 -8.45 26.07 -10.49
C ALA A 322 -7.50 24.88 -10.65
N ALA A 323 -7.19 24.20 -9.54
CA ALA A 323 -6.48 22.92 -9.53
C ALA A 323 -7.49 21.74 -9.52
N ALA A 324 -7.47 20.93 -10.57
CA ALA A 324 -8.44 19.84 -10.76
C ALA A 324 -7.79 18.45 -10.75
N ASP A 325 -8.15 17.60 -9.79
CA ASP A 325 -7.68 16.20 -9.73
C ASP A 325 -8.46 15.30 -10.70
N LEU A 326 -7.85 15.06 -11.87
CA LEU A 326 -8.37 14.19 -12.92
C LEU A 326 -8.28 12.70 -12.54
N GLY A 327 -7.38 12.37 -11.61
CA GLY A 327 -7.14 11.00 -11.13
C GLY A 327 -7.51 10.85 -9.65
N GLY A 328 -6.66 10.17 -8.88
CA GLY A 328 -6.83 9.98 -7.44
C GLY A 328 -6.98 11.32 -6.67
N SER A 329 -8.14 11.51 -6.04
CA SER A 329 -8.58 12.79 -5.44
C SER A 329 -8.70 12.80 -3.92
N VAL A 330 -9.12 11.70 -3.29
CA VAL A 330 -9.48 11.65 -1.85
C VAL A 330 -8.41 10.92 -1.04
N LEU A 331 -8.00 11.48 0.10
CA LEU A 331 -7.30 10.74 1.15
C LEU A 331 -8.34 10.05 2.03
N THR A 332 -8.51 8.75 1.81
CA THR A 332 -9.42 7.88 2.57
C THR A 332 -8.85 7.60 3.97
N GLY A 333 -9.21 8.45 4.93
CA GLY A 333 -8.72 8.39 6.30
C GLY A 333 -7.31 8.96 6.45
N ILE A 334 -6.98 9.43 7.66
CA ILE A 334 -5.74 10.18 7.94
C ILE A 334 -4.95 9.69 9.16
N ASN A 335 -5.49 8.81 10.01
CA ASN A 335 -4.79 8.38 11.23
C ASN A 335 -3.70 7.36 10.92
N GLY A 336 -4.02 6.33 10.13
CA GLY A 336 -3.06 5.34 9.67
C GLY A 336 -2.28 5.77 8.44
N ASN A 337 -2.96 6.46 7.53
CA ASN A 337 -2.56 6.74 6.16
C ASN A 337 -1.19 7.47 6.05
N PRO A 338 -0.19 6.89 5.35
CA PRO A 338 1.11 7.53 5.17
C PRO A 338 1.03 8.87 4.42
N LEU A 339 0.03 9.09 3.56
CA LEU A 339 -0.19 10.37 2.90
C LEU A 339 -0.64 11.46 3.89
N GLY A 340 -1.37 11.09 4.96
CA GLY A 340 -1.70 12.01 6.06
C GLY A 340 -0.47 12.41 6.89
N VAL A 341 0.52 11.50 7.01
CA VAL A 341 1.81 11.80 7.63
C VAL A 341 2.64 12.73 6.74
N ILE A 342 2.75 12.43 5.45
CA ILE A 342 3.49 13.25 4.47
C ILE A 342 2.85 14.64 4.32
N ALA A 343 1.52 14.75 4.34
CA ALA A 343 0.82 16.04 4.35
C ALA A 343 1.25 16.91 5.54
N ARG A 344 1.35 16.33 6.75
CA ARG A 344 1.84 17.02 7.95
C ARG A 344 3.31 17.44 7.81
N GLN A 345 4.16 16.59 7.23
CA GLN A 345 5.57 16.89 6.99
C GLN A 345 5.79 18.03 5.98
N LEU A 346 4.91 18.15 4.97
CA LEU A 346 4.94 19.19 3.94
C LEU A 346 4.13 20.44 4.31
N GLY A 347 3.47 20.47 5.47
CA GLY A 347 2.61 21.57 5.90
C GLY A 347 1.33 21.73 5.08
N PHE A 348 0.90 20.69 4.34
CA PHE A 348 -0.29 20.76 3.50
C PHE A 348 -1.57 20.85 4.36
N PRO A 349 -2.48 21.82 4.09
CA PRO A 349 -3.77 21.87 4.74
C PRO A 349 -4.63 20.65 4.36
N LEU A 350 -5.47 20.20 5.29
CA LEU A 350 -6.40 19.09 5.09
C LEU A 350 -7.84 19.65 5.11
N HIS A 351 -8.53 19.61 3.98
CA HIS A 351 -9.97 19.92 3.93
C HIS A 351 -10.75 18.63 4.19
N LYS A 352 -11.36 18.49 5.36
CA LYS A 352 -12.31 17.39 5.63
C LYS A 352 -13.47 17.48 4.63
N VAL A 353 -13.78 16.36 3.97
CA VAL A 353 -15.01 16.21 3.18
C VAL A 353 -16.22 16.31 4.11
N ARG A 354 -17.13 17.25 3.85
CA ARG A 354 -18.34 17.51 4.64
C ARG A 354 -19.34 16.35 4.50
N ASP A 355 -19.87 15.87 5.63
CA ASP A 355 -20.77 14.71 5.71
C ASP A 355 -22.15 14.90 5.00
N LYS A 356 -22.42 16.07 4.39
CA LYS A 356 -23.71 16.41 3.76
C LYS A 356 -23.64 16.26 2.24
N CYS A 357 -24.33 15.26 1.70
CA CYS A 357 -24.61 15.08 0.27
C CYS A 357 -26.13 15.16 0.06
N PRO A 358 -26.70 16.29 -0.42
CA PRO A 358 -28.10 16.33 -0.83
C PRO A 358 -28.28 15.59 -2.16
N LEU A 359 -29.40 14.87 -2.30
CA LEU A 359 -29.75 14.13 -3.52
C LEU A 359 -30.90 14.83 -4.25
N TYR A 360 -30.86 14.81 -5.59
CA TYR A 360 -31.89 15.37 -6.46
C TYR A 360 -32.47 14.31 -7.41
N LEU A 361 -33.78 14.37 -7.60
CA LEU A 361 -34.51 13.59 -8.59
C LEU A 361 -34.18 14.05 -10.04
N PRO A 362 -34.52 13.27 -11.09
CA PRO A 362 -34.23 13.61 -12.49
C PRO A 362 -34.83 14.93 -13.00
N ASP A 363 -35.80 15.50 -12.27
CA ASP A 363 -36.45 16.79 -12.53
C ASP A 363 -35.83 17.96 -11.72
N GLY A 364 -34.84 17.69 -10.88
CA GLY A 364 -34.16 18.68 -10.01
C GLY A 364 -34.81 18.91 -8.64
N ARG A 365 -35.96 18.28 -8.31
CA ARG A 365 -36.51 18.30 -6.95
C ARG A 365 -35.54 17.64 -5.96
N PRO A 366 -35.42 18.13 -4.72
CA PRO A 366 -34.71 17.40 -3.67
C PRO A 366 -35.44 16.08 -3.34
N VAL A 367 -34.67 15.03 -3.08
CA VAL A 367 -35.20 13.76 -2.54
C VAL A 367 -35.78 13.98 -1.14
N ASP A 368 -36.91 13.32 -0.85
CA ASP A 368 -37.55 13.35 0.47
C ASP A 368 -36.62 12.77 1.57
N PRO A 369 -36.37 13.48 2.69
CA PRO A 369 -35.41 13.04 3.72
C PRO A 369 -35.79 11.76 4.47
N ASP A 370 -37.08 11.40 4.53
CA ASP A 370 -37.54 10.15 5.12
C ASP A 370 -37.48 9.01 4.09
N MET A 371 -37.63 9.30 2.79
CA MET A 371 -37.36 8.35 1.70
C MET A 371 -35.86 8.02 1.60
N ASP A 372 -34.99 9.04 1.66
CA ASP A 372 -33.53 8.91 1.84
C ASP A 372 -33.21 7.94 2.98
N ALA A 373 -33.72 8.22 4.19
CA ALA A 373 -33.46 7.39 5.36
C ALA A 373 -33.99 5.95 5.24
N ARG A 374 -35.14 5.73 4.57
CA ARG A 374 -35.70 4.39 4.34
C ARG A 374 -34.89 3.59 3.33
N VAL A 375 -34.54 4.18 2.18
CA VAL A 375 -33.83 3.46 1.12
C VAL A 375 -32.36 3.28 1.47
N GLU A 376 -31.72 4.24 2.16
CA GLU A 376 -30.41 4.05 2.80
C GLU A 376 -30.43 2.82 3.72
N ALA A 377 -31.43 2.71 4.61
CA ALA A 377 -31.56 1.59 5.53
C ALA A 377 -31.86 0.25 4.82
N ALA A 378 -32.66 0.27 3.74
CA ALA A 378 -32.99 -0.93 2.98
C ALA A 378 -31.80 -1.43 2.13
N PHE A 379 -31.03 -0.53 1.52
CA PHE A 379 -29.79 -0.84 0.80
C PHE A 379 -28.77 -1.52 1.72
N ASN A 380 -28.56 -0.99 2.92
CA ASN A 380 -27.69 -1.63 3.93
C ASN A 380 -28.21 -3.02 4.33
N GLN A 381 -29.53 -3.22 4.45
CA GLN A 381 -30.12 -4.54 4.72
C GLN A 381 -29.93 -5.54 3.57
N LEU A 382 -29.89 -5.09 2.31
CA LEU A 382 -29.55 -5.95 1.17
C LEU A 382 -28.08 -6.41 1.24
N LEU A 383 -27.15 -5.52 1.61
CA LEU A 383 -25.75 -5.88 1.85
C LEU A 383 -25.60 -6.86 3.02
N ASP A 384 -26.28 -6.63 4.15
CA ASP A 384 -26.34 -7.57 5.28
C ASP A 384 -26.83 -8.96 4.84
N LYS A 385 -27.79 -9.04 3.90
CA LYS A 385 -28.32 -10.30 3.35
C LYS A 385 -27.32 -11.00 2.42
N VAL A 386 -26.57 -10.26 1.60
CA VAL A 386 -25.46 -10.82 0.83
C VAL A 386 -24.37 -11.37 1.76
N CYS A 387 -24.04 -10.66 2.84
CA CYS A 387 -23.09 -11.14 3.85
C CYS A 387 -23.56 -12.43 4.55
N GLN A 388 -24.86 -12.56 4.84
CA GLN A 388 -25.46 -13.80 5.37
C GLN A 388 -25.41 -14.94 4.34
N LEU A 389 -25.69 -14.68 3.07
CA LEU A 389 -25.61 -15.67 1.99
C LEU A 389 -24.18 -16.18 1.79
N ARG A 390 -23.18 -15.28 1.81
CA ARG A 390 -21.76 -15.62 1.74
C ARG A 390 -21.33 -16.61 2.82
N GLN A 391 -21.78 -16.41 4.07
CA GLN A 391 -21.49 -17.33 5.18
C GLN A 391 -22.08 -18.73 4.90
N VAL A 392 -23.35 -18.80 4.49
CA VAL A 392 -24.02 -20.08 4.17
C VAL A 392 -23.37 -20.80 2.98
N ILE A 393 -22.89 -20.07 1.97
CA ILE A 393 -22.16 -20.66 0.83
C ILE A 393 -20.79 -21.20 1.26
N ALA A 394 -20.04 -20.45 2.09
CA ALA A 394 -18.74 -20.87 2.59
C ALA A 394 -18.82 -22.14 3.46
N ASP A 395 -19.87 -22.26 4.29
CA ASP A 395 -20.10 -23.44 5.15
C ASP A 395 -20.73 -24.63 4.39
N GLY A 396 -21.42 -24.38 3.27
CA GLY A 396 -22.36 -25.33 2.66
C GLY A 396 -22.07 -25.81 1.24
N VAL A 397 -21.15 -25.17 0.49
CA VAL A 397 -20.90 -25.46 -0.93
C VAL A 397 -19.41 -25.81 -1.16
N PRO A 398 -19.09 -26.93 -1.84
CA PRO A 398 -17.72 -27.23 -2.25
C PRO A 398 -17.11 -26.09 -3.07
N HIS A 399 -15.86 -25.71 -2.76
CA HIS A 399 -15.21 -24.52 -3.33
C HIS A 399 -15.22 -24.53 -4.87
N GLY A 400 -15.75 -23.48 -5.49
CA GLY A 400 -15.71 -23.32 -6.96
C GLY A 400 -16.82 -22.47 -7.60
N VAL A 401 -17.90 -22.14 -6.88
CA VAL A 401 -18.98 -21.26 -7.39
C VAL A 401 -18.97 -19.92 -6.67
N ASP A 402 -18.42 -18.90 -7.33
CA ASP A 402 -18.63 -17.50 -6.99
C ASP A 402 -19.78 -16.91 -7.82
N LEU A 403 -20.41 -15.83 -7.34
CA LEU A 403 -21.57 -15.18 -7.95
C LEU A 403 -21.29 -13.69 -8.12
N SER A 404 -22.03 -13.01 -9.00
CA SER A 404 -21.95 -11.54 -9.04
C SER A 404 -22.69 -10.91 -7.87
N LEU A 405 -22.09 -9.87 -7.29
CA LEU A 405 -22.72 -9.05 -6.25
C LEU A 405 -24.06 -8.46 -6.72
N GLY A 406 -24.13 -8.03 -7.98
CA GLY A 406 -25.34 -7.50 -8.61
C GLY A 406 -26.48 -8.50 -8.71
N MET A 407 -26.20 -9.76 -9.07
CA MET A 407 -27.22 -10.83 -9.09
C MET A 407 -27.75 -11.12 -7.68
N ALA A 408 -26.87 -11.17 -6.67
CA ALA A 408 -27.28 -11.41 -5.30
C ALA A 408 -28.15 -10.25 -4.75
N LEU A 409 -27.75 -9.00 -5.01
CA LEU A 409 -28.50 -7.82 -4.58
C LEU A 409 -29.87 -7.72 -5.25
N GLU A 410 -29.97 -7.89 -6.58
CA GLU A 410 -31.26 -7.83 -7.29
C GLU A 410 -32.18 -9.00 -6.90
N ALA A 411 -31.64 -10.20 -6.65
CA ALA A 411 -32.40 -11.34 -6.14
C ALA A 411 -33.00 -11.07 -4.76
N PHE A 412 -32.22 -10.53 -3.80
CA PHE A 412 -32.75 -10.14 -2.49
C PHE A 412 -33.73 -8.96 -2.59
N ARG A 413 -33.46 -7.98 -3.46
CA ARG A 413 -34.34 -6.84 -3.70
C ARG A 413 -35.72 -7.31 -4.18
N ALA A 414 -35.76 -8.20 -5.16
CA ALA A 414 -36.99 -8.77 -5.69
C ALA A 414 -37.71 -9.65 -4.64
N ALA A 415 -36.99 -10.53 -3.94
CA ALA A 415 -37.55 -11.44 -2.94
C ALA A 415 -38.15 -10.73 -1.71
N HIS A 416 -37.65 -9.54 -1.37
CA HIS A 416 -38.12 -8.73 -0.24
C HIS A 416 -38.96 -7.51 -0.65
N GLY A 417 -39.24 -7.30 -1.94
CA GLY A 417 -40.03 -6.17 -2.43
C GLY A 417 -39.38 -4.80 -2.20
N VAL A 418 -38.06 -4.74 -2.05
CA VAL A 418 -37.33 -3.50 -1.74
C VAL A 418 -37.35 -2.56 -2.95
N ALA A 419 -37.66 -1.27 -2.70
CA ALA A 419 -37.72 -0.23 -3.72
C ALA A 419 -38.57 -0.65 -4.94
N ALA A 420 -39.83 -1.03 -4.66
CA ALA A 420 -40.81 -1.40 -5.67
C ALA A 420 -41.45 -0.16 -6.34
N GLU A 421 -41.57 0.95 -5.62
CA GLU A 421 -42.04 2.23 -6.16
C GLU A 421 -40.95 2.92 -6.99
N HIS A 422 -41.36 3.68 -8.01
CA HIS A 422 -40.42 4.20 -9.02
C HIS A 422 -39.39 5.21 -8.45
N GLU A 423 -39.80 6.18 -7.62
CA GLU A 423 -38.84 7.11 -6.99
C GLU A 423 -37.92 6.39 -5.98
N GLU A 424 -38.41 5.38 -5.24
CA GLU A 424 -37.56 4.55 -4.38
C GLU A 424 -36.56 3.70 -5.18
N ARG A 425 -36.96 3.20 -6.36
CA ARG A 425 -36.08 2.45 -7.27
C ARG A 425 -34.94 3.32 -7.81
N MET A 426 -35.23 4.54 -8.27
CA MET A 426 -34.20 5.48 -8.73
C MET A 426 -33.18 5.81 -7.61
N LEU A 427 -33.67 5.97 -6.37
CA LEU A 427 -32.82 6.20 -5.20
C LEU A 427 -31.97 4.98 -4.83
N LEU A 428 -32.52 3.76 -4.92
CA LEU A 428 -31.73 2.54 -4.74
C LEU A 428 -30.65 2.40 -5.83
N ASP A 429 -30.98 2.68 -7.09
CA ASP A 429 -30.00 2.67 -8.17
C ASP A 429 -28.92 3.74 -7.98
N TRP A 430 -29.20 4.89 -7.35
CA TRP A 430 -28.15 5.83 -6.93
C TRP A 430 -27.19 5.25 -5.88
N HIS A 431 -27.70 4.52 -4.88
CA HIS A 431 -26.83 3.83 -3.91
C HIS A 431 -26.00 2.71 -4.58
N LEU A 432 -26.59 1.98 -5.54
CA LEU A 432 -25.89 0.96 -6.32
C LEU A 432 -24.80 1.62 -7.21
N ALA A 433 -25.08 2.76 -7.85
CA ALA A 433 -24.10 3.53 -8.61
C ALA A 433 -22.95 4.05 -7.73
N ASN A 434 -23.22 4.43 -6.49
CA ASN A 434 -22.20 4.83 -5.52
C ASN A 434 -21.28 3.65 -5.11
N LEU A 435 -21.81 2.42 -5.09
CA LEU A 435 -21.04 1.20 -4.88
C LEU A 435 -20.20 0.84 -6.12
N GLU A 436 -20.75 1.03 -7.33
CA GLU A 436 -20.01 0.90 -8.60
C GLU A 436 -18.91 1.96 -8.74
N TYR A 437 -19.09 3.16 -8.18
CA TYR A 437 -18.07 4.20 -8.06
C TYR A 437 -16.92 3.76 -7.14
N ALA A 438 -17.23 3.27 -5.95
CA ALA A 438 -16.22 2.83 -4.98
C ALA A 438 -15.30 1.75 -5.58
N ASN A 439 -15.87 0.79 -6.31
CA ASN A 439 -15.15 -0.31 -6.96
C ASN A 439 -14.64 0.01 -8.37
N ALA A 440 -15.08 1.12 -9.00
CA ALA A 440 -14.97 1.41 -10.43
C ALA A 440 -15.40 0.25 -11.35
N ALA A 441 -16.38 -0.56 -10.94
CA ALA A 441 -16.80 -1.76 -11.64
C ALA A 441 -18.33 -1.88 -11.64
N PRO A 442 -18.96 -2.40 -12.71
CA PRO A 442 -20.35 -2.83 -12.67
C PRO A 442 -20.56 -3.88 -11.57
N LEU A 443 -21.70 -3.83 -10.86
CA LEU A 443 -22.00 -4.85 -9.84
C LEU A 443 -22.13 -6.27 -10.44
N ALA A 444 -22.34 -6.37 -11.75
CA ALA A 444 -22.36 -7.63 -12.49
C ALA A 444 -20.99 -8.33 -12.61
N ASP A 445 -19.88 -7.60 -12.42
CA ASP A 445 -18.51 -8.13 -12.54
C ASP A 445 -17.85 -8.43 -11.17
N LEU A 446 -18.39 -7.86 -10.08
CA LEU A 446 -17.83 -7.97 -8.72
C LEU A 446 -18.13 -9.32 -8.07
N SER A 447 -17.10 -9.92 -7.45
CA SER A 447 -17.23 -11.13 -6.63
C SER A 447 -18.14 -10.89 -5.42
N MET A 448 -19.27 -11.60 -5.36
CA MET A 448 -20.15 -11.60 -4.19
C MET A 448 -19.42 -12.11 -2.93
N ALA A 449 -18.46 -13.01 -3.09
CA ALA A 449 -17.68 -13.55 -1.99
C ALA A 449 -16.63 -12.56 -1.43
N PHE A 450 -15.98 -11.76 -2.29
CA PHE A 450 -14.71 -11.10 -1.95
C PHE A 450 -14.60 -9.60 -2.28
N TRP A 451 -15.64 -8.93 -2.79
CA TRP A 451 -15.56 -7.50 -3.17
C TRP A 451 -15.17 -6.55 -2.02
N ASP A 452 -15.52 -6.88 -0.77
CA ASP A 452 -15.29 -6.11 0.46
C ASP A 452 -14.12 -6.67 1.31
N GLN A 453 -13.21 -7.44 0.71
CA GLN A 453 -12.15 -8.14 1.44
C GLN A 453 -11.15 -7.21 2.17
N ASP A 454 -11.09 -5.92 1.80
CA ASP A 454 -10.26 -4.89 2.44
C ASP A 454 -10.99 -4.03 3.50
N ASP A 455 -12.31 -4.13 3.65
CA ASP A 455 -13.07 -3.44 4.72
C ASP A 455 -12.46 -3.62 6.14
N PRO A 456 -11.95 -4.81 6.54
CA PRO A 456 -11.30 -5.00 7.84
C PRO A 456 -10.07 -4.12 8.09
N TYR A 457 -9.50 -3.52 7.05
CA TYR A 457 -8.30 -2.69 7.10
C TYR A 457 -8.58 -1.18 6.97
N GLU A 458 -9.85 -0.75 6.88
CA GLU A 458 -10.25 0.65 6.66
C GLU A 458 -9.47 1.63 7.56
N MET A 459 -8.79 2.59 6.94
CA MET A 459 -7.97 3.56 7.67
C MET A 459 -8.83 4.61 8.39
N GLY A 460 -8.84 4.56 9.72
CA GLY A 460 -9.58 5.52 10.54
C GLY A 460 -9.13 6.98 10.40
N GLY A 461 -10.04 7.88 10.77
CA GLY A 461 -9.91 9.35 10.62
C GLY A 461 -10.91 9.89 9.61
N ASP A 462 -10.96 11.20 9.45
CA ASP A 462 -11.81 11.81 8.42
C ASP A 462 -11.23 11.60 7.01
N HIS A 463 -12.09 11.57 5.99
CA HIS A 463 -11.65 11.63 4.59
C HIS A 463 -11.36 13.10 4.21
N CYS A 464 -10.27 13.33 3.47
CA CYS A 464 -9.81 14.68 3.15
C CYS A 464 -9.49 14.90 1.67
N PHE A 465 -9.73 16.12 1.20
CA PHE A 465 -9.11 16.69 0.00
C PHE A 465 -7.85 17.48 0.40
N ILE A 466 -6.90 17.60 -0.53
CA ILE A 466 -5.74 18.51 -0.40
C ILE A 466 -5.99 19.76 -1.26
N PRO A 467 -6.05 20.96 -0.66
CA PRO A 467 -6.09 22.21 -1.42
C PRO A 467 -4.90 22.34 -2.37
N GLY A 468 -5.15 22.73 -3.62
CA GLY A 468 -4.17 22.71 -4.72
C GLY A 468 -3.98 21.34 -5.41
N GLY A 469 -4.61 20.28 -4.91
CA GLY A 469 -4.66 18.95 -5.52
C GLY A 469 -3.45 18.04 -5.27
N ASN A 470 -3.63 16.75 -5.53
CA ASN A 470 -2.71 15.70 -5.04
C ASN A 470 -1.36 15.60 -5.78
N SER A 471 -1.17 16.27 -6.92
CA SER A 471 0.13 16.28 -7.61
C SER A 471 1.23 16.99 -6.82
N GLN A 472 0.88 17.79 -5.82
CA GLN A 472 1.86 18.38 -4.90
C GLN A 472 2.67 17.31 -4.16
N PHE A 473 2.05 16.19 -3.75
CA PHE A 473 2.78 15.03 -3.24
C PHE A 473 3.69 14.40 -4.29
N ILE A 474 3.21 14.28 -5.52
CA ILE A 474 3.95 13.65 -6.62
C ILE A 474 5.21 14.47 -6.96
N HIS A 475 5.10 15.79 -7.03
CA HIS A 475 6.26 16.67 -7.27
C HIS A 475 7.26 16.61 -6.11
N ALA A 476 6.79 16.71 -4.85
CA ALA A 476 7.66 16.63 -3.69
C ALA A 476 8.31 15.23 -3.49
N LEU A 477 7.63 14.15 -3.91
CA LEU A 477 8.21 12.80 -3.94
C LEU A 477 9.19 12.60 -5.09
N ALA A 478 8.97 13.22 -6.25
CA ALA A 478 9.84 13.10 -7.42
C ALA A 478 11.12 13.96 -7.35
N ASP A 479 11.14 14.99 -6.49
CA ASP A 479 12.28 15.89 -6.35
C ASP A 479 13.57 15.16 -5.95
N GLY A 480 14.68 15.50 -6.60
CA GLY A 480 15.98 14.85 -6.44
C GLY A 480 16.11 13.42 -7.03
N ILE A 481 15.07 12.84 -7.63
CA ILE A 481 15.12 11.46 -8.17
C ILE A 481 15.54 11.46 -9.66
N PRO A 482 16.45 10.56 -10.09
CA PRO A 482 16.71 10.32 -11.51
C PRO A 482 15.50 9.66 -12.22
N ILE A 483 14.70 10.46 -12.93
CA ILE A 483 13.52 9.99 -13.68
C ILE A 483 13.69 10.27 -15.17
N PHE A 484 13.64 9.22 -15.99
CA PHE A 484 13.74 9.29 -17.45
C PHE A 484 12.35 9.24 -18.08
N TYR A 485 11.82 10.42 -18.43
CA TYR A 485 10.49 10.60 -19.01
C TYR A 485 10.42 10.28 -20.51
N GLY A 486 9.20 9.98 -20.99
CA GLY A 486 8.95 9.63 -22.39
C GLY A 486 9.63 8.33 -22.83
N GLN A 487 9.86 7.43 -21.88
CA GLN A 487 10.56 6.16 -22.02
C GLN A 487 9.55 5.00 -21.91
N ASN A 488 8.85 4.76 -23.01
CA ASN A 488 7.84 3.72 -23.08
C ASN A 488 8.51 2.33 -23.09
N VAL A 489 8.42 1.60 -21.97
CA VAL A 489 8.99 0.26 -21.81
C VAL A 489 8.21 -0.74 -22.67
N ARG A 490 8.95 -1.62 -23.36
CA ARG A 490 8.39 -2.70 -24.20
C ARG A 490 8.83 -4.09 -23.77
N ARG A 491 9.99 -4.21 -23.13
CA ARG A 491 10.56 -5.51 -22.77
C ARG A 491 11.41 -5.44 -21.52
N ILE A 492 11.18 -6.35 -20.59
CA ILE A 492 11.95 -6.52 -19.36
C ILE A 492 12.65 -7.87 -19.43
N GLN A 493 13.97 -7.86 -19.62
CA GLN A 493 14.81 -9.04 -19.64
C GLN A 493 15.52 -9.20 -18.29
N TYR A 494 15.60 -10.42 -17.77
CA TYR A 494 16.21 -10.70 -16.46
C TYR A 494 16.88 -12.07 -16.40
N GLY A 495 17.90 -12.21 -15.53
CA GLY A 495 18.63 -13.46 -15.36
C GLY A 495 19.72 -13.42 -14.30
N CYS A 496 20.69 -14.34 -14.42
CA CYS A 496 21.88 -14.40 -13.56
C CYS A 496 22.65 -13.08 -13.53
N ASP A 497 22.77 -12.40 -14.68
CA ASP A 497 23.63 -11.23 -14.87
C ASP A 497 23.00 -9.89 -14.49
N GLY A 498 21.72 -9.88 -14.10
CA GLY A 498 20.98 -8.65 -13.77
C GLY A 498 19.67 -8.53 -14.54
N VAL A 499 19.33 -7.29 -14.87
CA VAL A 499 18.14 -6.90 -15.63
C VAL A 499 18.48 -5.93 -16.75
N ALA A 500 17.70 -5.97 -17.83
CA ALA A 500 17.71 -4.98 -18.90
C ALA A 500 16.26 -4.56 -19.23
N VAL A 501 15.99 -3.25 -19.12
CA VAL A 501 14.69 -2.64 -19.40
C VAL A 501 14.81 -1.90 -20.74
N HIS A 502 14.12 -2.41 -21.75
CA HIS A 502 14.17 -1.90 -23.12
C HIS A 502 12.93 -1.04 -23.42
N THR A 503 13.16 0.12 -24.04
CA THR A 503 12.14 1.11 -24.36
C THR A 503 12.06 1.36 -25.87
N ASP A 504 11.05 2.11 -26.32
CA ASP A 504 10.94 2.62 -27.69
C ASP A 504 12.15 3.50 -28.14
N LYS A 505 13.12 3.80 -27.25
CA LYS A 505 14.25 4.71 -27.52
C LYS A 505 15.63 4.18 -27.11
N GLN A 506 15.75 3.46 -25.99
CA GLN A 506 17.04 3.03 -25.44
C GLN A 506 16.88 1.81 -24.51
N SER A 507 17.98 1.36 -23.91
CA SER A 507 18.00 0.23 -22.98
C SER A 507 18.73 0.59 -21.70
N PHE A 508 18.05 0.43 -20.56
CA PHE A 508 18.62 0.60 -19.23
C PHE A 508 19.08 -0.76 -18.68
N ARG A 509 20.17 -0.80 -17.91
CA ARG A 509 20.65 -2.01 -17.22
C ARG A 509 20.78 -1.76 -15.71
N GLY A 510 20.60 -2.82 -14.93
CA GLY A 510 20.81 -2.80 -13.49
C GLY A 510 20.83 -4.20 -12.89
N ASP A 511 20.85 -4.30 -11.56
CA ASP A 511 20.81 -5.57 -10.84
C ASP A 511 19.39 -6.10 -10.70
N MET A 512 18.44 -5.23 -10.39
CA MET A 512 17.04 -5.60 -10.12
C MET A 512 16.10 -4.60 -10.79
N VAL A 513 14.88 -5.04 -11.11
CA VAL A 513 13.82 -4.20 -11.63
C VAL A 513 12.59 -4.27 -10.73
N LEU A 514 12.01 -3.12 -10.41
CA LEU A 514 10.71 -3.00 -9.78
C LEU A 514 9.70 -2.54 -10.83
N CYS A 515 8.76 -3.41 -11.18
CA CYS A 515 7.66 -3.07 -12.09
C CYS A 515 6.53 -2.42 -11.31
N THR A 516 6.12 -1.19 -11.66
CA THR A 516 4.96 -0.51 -11.07
C THR A 516 3.96 -0.01 -12.11
N VAL A 517 3.84 -0.73 -13.22
CA VAL A 517 2.82 -0.41 -14.25
C VAL A 517 1.43 -0.84 -13.76
N PRO A 518 0.34 -0.14 -14.16
CA PRO A 518 -1.02 -0.54 -13.81
C PRO A 518 -1.39 -1.93 -14.31
N LEU A 519 -2.28 -2.62 -13.59
CA LEU A 519 -2.76 -3.96 -13.95
C LEU A 519 -3.34 -3.99 -15.38
N GLY A 520 -4.05 -2.95 -15.83
CA GLY A 520 -4.53 -2.87 -17.22
C GLY A 520 -3.41 -2.97 -18.28
N VAL A 521 -2.22 -2.44 -18.01
CA VAL A 521 -1.04 -2.57 -18.90
C VAL A 521 -0.50 -4.00 -18.90
N LEU A 522 -0.51 -4.67 -17.74
CA LEU A 522 -0.15 -6.10 -17.64
C LEU A 522 -1.15 -6.99 -18.38
N LYS A 523 -2.46 -6.75 -18.19
CA LYS A 523 -3.55 -7.47 -18.88
C LYS A 523 -3.50 -7.27 -20.40
N LYS A 524 -3.08 -6.09 -20.87
CA LYS A 524 -2.93 -5.79 -22.30
C LYS A 524 -1.75 -6.50 -22.96
N GLY A 525 -0.71 -6.84 -22.21
CA GLY A 525 0.50 -7.47 -22.72
C GLY A 525 1.51 -6.51 -23.36
N ASP A 526 1.39 -5.20 -23.13
CA ASP A 526 2.22 -4.14 -23.75
C ASP A 526 3.73 -4.21 -23.38
N ILE A 527 4.07 -5.01 -22.36
CA ILE A 527 5.45 -5.29 -21.91
C ILE A 527 5.72 -6.79 -21.94
N THR A 528 6.66 -7.22 -22.77
CA THR A 528 7.14 -8.61 -22.80
C THR A 528 8.16 -8.86 -21.68
N PHE A 529 7.97 -9.93 -20.91
CA PHE A 529 8.96 -10.40 -19.93
C PHE A 529 9.82 -11.52 -20.54
N MET A 530 11.13 -11.48 -20.32
CA MET A 530 12.07 -12.52 -20.78
C MET A 530 13.05 -12.96 -19.68
N PRO A 531 12.96 -14.21 -19.15
CA PRO A 531 11.98 -15.24 -19.48
C PRO A 531 10.53 -14.82 -19.14
N GLU A 532 9.56 -15.61 -19.58
CA GLU A 532 8.15 -15.30 -19.34
C GLU A 532 7.80 -15.36 -17.84
N LEU A 533 6.75 -14.65 -17.42
CA LEU A 533 6.27 -14.68 -16.04
C LEU A 533 5.68 -16.06 -15.66
N PRO A 534 5.81 -16.49 -14.40
CA PRO A 534 5.19 -17.73 -13.90
C PRO A 534 3.69 -17.81 -14.19
N ALA A 535 3.20 -19.01 -14.52
CA ALA A 535 1.81 -19.25 -14.92
C ALA A 535 0.80 -18.67 -13.90
N GLN A 536 0.97 -18.96 -12.62
CA GLN A 536 0.14 -18.46 -11.52
C GLN A 536 0.05 -16.92 -11.48
N LYS A 537 1.14 -16.20 -11.75
CA LYS A 537 1.14 -14.72 -11.84
C LYS A 537 0.44 -14.23 -13.11
N LYS A 538 0.61 -14.91 -14.26
CA LYS A 538 -0.13 -14.60 -15.50
C LYS A 538 -1.64 -14.82 -15.31
N GLU A 539 -2.03 -15.87 -14.60
CA GLU A 539 -3.43 -16.14 -14.25
C GLU A 539 -4.01 -15.10 -13.30
N ALA A 540 -3.29 -14.70 -12.23
CA ALA A 540 -3.74 -13.65 -11.32
C ALA A 540 -3.94 -12.30 -12.03
N ILE A 541 -3.05 -11.97 -12.99
CA ILE A 541 -3.23 -10.82 -13.89
C ILE A 541 -4.53 -10.94 -14.69
N GLN A 542 -4.92 -12.14 -15.13
CA GLN A 542 -6.16 -12.35 -15.89
C GLN A 542 -7.42 -12.43 -15.02
N ARG A 543 -7.36 -13.03 -13.81
CA ARG A 543 -8.46 -13.09 -12.85
C ARG A 543 -8.82 -11.73 -12.26
N LEU A 544 -7.83 -10.94 -11.81
CA LEU A 544 -8.10 -9.63 -11.19
C LEU A 544 -8.84 -8.69 -12.14
N GLY A 545 -9.90 -8.06 -11.64
CA GLY A 545 -10.63 -7.02 -12.34
C GLY A 545 -9.78 -5.76 -12.47
N PHE A 546 -9.97 -5.02 -13.56
CA PHE A 546 -9.43 -3.67 -13.69
C PHE A 546 -10.53 -2.77 -14.24
N GLY A 547 -10.99 -1.87 -13.36
CA GLY A 547 -12.22 -1.11 -13.51
C GLY A 547 -12.05 0.15 -14.35
N LEU A 548 -13.16 0.87 -14.50
CA LEU A 548 -13.22 2.17 -15.16
C LEU A 548 -14.08 3.16 -14.38
N LEU A 549 -13.48 4.30 -14.06
CA LEU A 549 -14.14 5.47 -13.51
C LEU A 549 -13.66 6.70 -14.28
N ASN A 550 -14.58 7.56 -14.70
CA ASN A 550 -14.27 8.81 -15.39
C ASN A 550 -14.89 10.03 -14.71
N LYS A 551 -14.41 11.22 -15.10
CA LYS A 551 -14.77 12.52 -14.55
C LYS A 551 -15.06 13.51 -15.68
N VAL A 552 -16.12 14.30 -15.53
CA VAL A 552 -16.32 15.57 -16.28
C VAL A 552 -15.97 16.71 -15.33
N VAL A 553 -14.88 17.38 -15.60
CA VAL A 553 -14.32 18.45 -14.78
C VAL A 553 -14.61 19.78 -15.47
N MET A 554 -15.22 20.74 -14.76
CA MET A 554 -15.64 22.02 -15.32
C MET A 554 -15.19 23.18 -14.42
N LEU A 555 -14.56 24.18 -15.03
CA LEU A 555 -14.26 25.47 -14.42
C LEU A 555 -15.32 26.48 -14.89
N PHE A 556 -16.08 27.03 -13.95
CA PHE A 556 -17.15 28.00 -14.24
C PHE A 556 -16.68 29.46 -14.04
N PRO A 557 -17.50 30.46 -14.39
CA PRO A 557 -17.19 31.86 -14.10
C PRO A 557 -17.36 32.22 -12.61
N TYR A 558 -18.31 31.58 -11.92
CA TYR A 558 -18.62 31.75 -10.49
C TYR A 558 -19.19 30.45 -9.90
N ASP A 559 -19.19 30.34 -8.56
CA ASP A 559 -19.84 29.24 -7.84
C ASP A 559 -21.34 29.55 -7.75
N PHE A 560 -22.16 28.71 -8.38
CA PHE A 560 -23.63 28.79 -8.34
C PHE A 560 -24.26 27.68 -7.47
N TRP A 561 -23.44 26.84 -6.85
CA TRP A 561 -23.84 25.68 -6.04
C TRP A 561 -23.61 25.89 -4.54
N ASP A 562 -23.64 27.16 -4.11
CA ASP A 562 -23.62 27.66 -2.73
C ASP A 562 -22.29 27.49 -1.97
N GLY A 563 -21.27 26.81 -2.52
CA GLY A 563 -19.93 26.60 -1.94
C GLY A 563 -19.86 25.87 -0.57
N ARG A 564 -20.98 25.75 0.15
CA ARG A 564 -21.15 25.16 1.48
C ARG A 564 -21.36 23.64 1.48
N ILE A 565 -21.52 23.06 0.29
CA ILE A 565 -21.53 21.61 0.05
C ILE A 565 -20.24 21.19 -0.65
N ASP A 566 -19.72 20.02 -0.29
CA ASP A 566 -18.58 19.39 -0.98
C ASP A 566 -19.05 18.35 -2.01
N THR A 567 -20.26 17.81 -1.84
CA THR A 567 -20.85 16.79 -2.71
C THR A 567 -22.35 17.03 -2.88
N PHE A 568 -22.93 16.57 -3.99
CA PHE A 568 -24.37 16.35 -4.17
C PHE A 568 -24.64 15.27 -5.22
N GLY A 569 -25.76 14.57 -5.10
CA GLY A 569 -26.15 13.48 -6.00
C GLY A 569 -27.31 13.82 -6.93
N HIS A 570 -27.39 13.13 -8.06
CA HIS A 570 -28.46 13.19 -9.04
C HIS A 570 -28.90 11.77 -9.41
N LEU A 571 -30.19 11.49 -9.32
CA LEU A 571 -30.81 10.20 -9.65
C LEU A 571 -31.11 10.11 -11.16
N THR A 572 -31.16 8.90 -11.71
CA THR A 572 -31.54 8.64 -13.12
C THR A 572 -32.80 7.77 -13.18
N GLU A 573 -33.60 7.95 -14.24
CA GLU A 573 -34.81 7.15 -14.49
C GLU A 573 -34.48 5.71 -14.96
N ASP A 574 -33.41 5.56 -15.75
CA ASP A 574 -32.92 4.27 -16.23
C ASP A 574 -31.82 3.71 -15.32
N SER A 575 -32.05 2.50 -14.80
CA SER A 575 -31.06 1.71 -14.06
C SER A 575 -29.79 1.40 -14.88
N GLY A 576 -29.92 1.23 -16.20
CA GLY A 576 -28.81 1.00 -17.14
C GLY A 576 -27.94 2.24 -17.39
N GLN A 577 -28.32 3.39 -16.84
CA GLN A 577 -27.58 4.66 -16.88
C GLN A 577 -27.23 5.19 -15.48
N ARG A 578 -27.51 4.45 -14.40
CA ARG A 578 -27.37 4.90 -12.99
C ARG A 578 -26.03 5.52 -12.60
N GLY A 579 -24.94 5.15 -13.27
CA GLY A 579 -23.61 5.71 -13.06
C GLY A 579 -23.31 6.99 -13.86
N GLU A 580 -24.22 7.52 -14.68
CA GLU A 580 -24.01 8.70 -15.51
C GLU A 580 -24.27 9.99 -14.71
N PHE A 581 -23.21 10.72 -14.39
CA PHE A 581 -23.23 12.01 -13.68
C PHE A 581 -23.94 11.98 -12.31
N PHE A 582 -24.01 10.78 -11.71
CA PHE A 582 -24.79 10.50 -10.51
C PHE A 582 -24.31 11.26 -9.25
N LEU A 583 -23.05 11.68 -9.21
CA LEU A 583 -22.42 12.33 -8.06
C LEU A 583 -21.50 13.46 -8.52
N PHE A 584 -21.70 14.63 -7.93
CA PHE A 584 -20.93 15.85 -8.17
C PHE A 584 -20.04 16.17 -6.97
N TYR A 585 -18.78 16.53 -7.21
CA TYR A 585 -17.85 17.07 -6.22
C TYR A 585 -17.64 18.57 -6.46
N SER A 586 -17.98 19.37 -5.45
CA SER A 586 -17.69 20.80 -5.35
C SER A 586 -16.25 20.98 -4.90
N TYR A 587 -15.43 21.56 -5.77
CA TYR A 587 -14.01 21.80 -5.53
C TYR A 587 -13.73 23.26 -5.14
N SER A 588 -14.76 24.09 -4.90
CA SER A 588 -14.63 25.52 -4.57
C SER A 588 -13.80 25.78 -3.32
N SER A 589 -13.91 24.93 -2.30
CA SER A 589 -13.15 25.07 -1.04
C SER A 589 -11.68 24.62 -1.14
N VAL A 590 -11.24 24.01 -2.27
CA VAL A 590 -9.93 23.33 -2.36
C VAL A 590 -9.13 23.61 -3.64
N SER A 591 -9.78 23.91 -4.76
CA SER A 591 -9.10 24.11 -6.05
C SER A 591 -8.55 25.51 -6.27
N GLY A 592 -8.98 26.50 -5.47
CA GLY A 592 -8.68 27.91 -5.67
C GLY A 592 -9.64 28.66 -6.61
N GLY A 593 -10.65 27.99 -7.16
CA GLY A 593 -11.66 28.61 -8.03
C GLY A 593 -12.98 27.83 -8.09
N PRO A 594 -13.98 28.34 -8.83
CA PRO A 594 -15.29 27.70 -9.00
C PRO A 594 -15.20 26.47 -9.92
N LEU A 595 -14.73 25.36 -9.35
CA LEU A 595 -14.55 24.08 -10.04
C LEU A 595 -15.59 23.06 -9.55
N LEU A 596 -16.24 22.38 -10.48
CA LEU A 596 -17.17 21.28 -10.23
C LEU A 596 -16.74 20.03 -11.01
N ILE A 597 -16.90 18.85 -10.43
CA ILE A 597 -16.55 17.57 -11.05
C ILE A 597 -17.74 16.62 -10.99
N ALA A 598 -18.31 16.23 -12.13
CA ALA A 598 -19.28 15.13 -12.21
C ALA A 598 -18.55 13.79 -12.37
N LEU A 599 -18.99 12.75 -11.67
CA LEU A 599 -18.42 11.40 -11.72
C LEU A 599 -19.22 10.49 -12.66
N VAL A 600 -18.53 9.57 -13.33
CA VAL A 600 -19.14 8.57 -14.23
C VAL A 600 -18.61 7.17 -13.91
N ALA A 601 -19.49 6.29 -13.44
CA ALA A 601 -19.18 4.96 -12.90
C ALA A 601 -20.00 3.84 -13.60
N GLY A 602 -19.76 2.58 -13.20
CA GLY A 602 -20.49 1.41 -13.69
C GLY A 602 -20.44 1.25 -15.21
N GLU A 603 -21.50 0.71 -15.82
CA GLU A 603 -21.62 0.61 -17.28
C GLU A 603 -21.54 1.97 -18.00
N SER A 604 -22.05 3.04 -17.36
CA SER A 604 -22.04 4.38 -17.94
C SER A 604 -20.61 4.87 -18.23
N ALA A 605 -19.61 4.45 -17.43
CA ALA A 605 -18.22 4.81 -17.65
C ALA A 605 -17.64 4.28 -18.97
N VAL A 606 -18.13 3.14 -19.47
CA VAL A 606 -17.73 2.54 -20.76
C VAL A 606 -18.43 3.25 -21.91
N LYS A 607 -19.74 3.51 -21.78
CA LYS A 607 -20.55 4.25 -22.78
C LYS A 607 -20.00 5.67 -22.96
N PHE A 608 -19.59 6.32 -21.87
CA PHE A 608 -19.01 7.67 -21.82
C PHE A 608 -17.70 7.85 -22.60
N GLU A 609 -16.84 6.82 -22.71
CA GLU A 609 -15.62 6.91 -23.53
C GLU A 609 -15.88 6.75 -25.04
N GLN A 610 -17.12 6.43 -25.45
CA GLN A 610 -17.54 6.37 -26.86
C GLN A 610 -18.19 7.69 -27.32
N ALA A 611 -18.95 8.34 -26.42
CA ALA A 611 -19.55 9.66 -26.63
C ALA A 611 -18.52 10.78 -26.87
N SER A 612 -18.95 11.94 -27.38
CA SER A 612 -18.05 13.09 -27.57
C SER A 612 -17.83 13.88 -26.26
N PRO A 613 -16.67 14.54 -26.05
CA PRO A 613 -16.46 15.38 -24.87
C PRO A 613 -17.45 16.55 -24.75
N MET A 614 -17.95 17.07 -25.88
CA MET A 614 -18.91 18.18 -25.90
C MET A 614 -20.31 17.72 -25.50
N GLU A 615 -20.77 16.59 -26.04
CA GLU A 615 -22.03 15.92 -25.64
C GLU A 615 -22.04 15.59 -24.14
N ASN A 616 -20.95 15.02 -23.63
CA ASN A 616 -20.81 14.69 -22.22
C ASN A 616 -20.85 15.93 -21.31
N VAL A 617 -20.33 17.08 -21.78
CA VAL A 617 -20.44 18.35 -21.04
C VAL A 617 -21.86 18.91 -21.11
N GLU A 618 -22.52 18.86 -22.28
CA GLU A 618 -23.88 19.40 -22.40
C GLU A 618 -24.90 18.62 -21.56
N LYS A 619 -24.83 17.28 -21.55
CA LYS A 619 -25.63 16.43 -20.64
C LYS A 619 -25.47 16.83 -19.17
N VAL A 620 -24.24 17.11 -18.74
CA VAL A 620 -23.97 17.59 -17.38
C VAL A 620 -24.56 18.99 -17.14
N LEU A 621 -24.49 19.90 -18.12
CA LEU A 621 -25.11 21.22 -18.02
C LEU A 621 -26.65 21.13 -18.01
N GLU A 622 -27.26 20.21 -18.75
CA GLU A 622 -28.69 19.91 -18.66
C GLU A 622 -29.08 19.45 -17.25
N THR A 623 -28.38 18.46 -16.68
CA THR A 623 -28.56 18.02 -15.28
C THR A 623 -28.45 19.18 -14.29
N LEU A 624 -27.44 20.03 -14.45
CA LEU A 624 -27.26 21.20 -13.57
C LEU A 624 -28.38 22.24 -13.75
N ARG A 625 -28.80 22.54 -14.98
CA ARG A 625 -29.92 23.46 -15.25
C ARG A 625 -31.22 22.95 -14.61
N LYS A 626 -31.51 21.64 -14.68
CA LYS A 626 -32.66 21.03 -13.97
C LYS A 626 -32.57 21.23 -12.45
N ILE A 627 -31.39 21.02 -11.86
CA ILE A 627 -31.19 21.18 -10.40
C ILE A 627 -31.26 22.65 -9.96
N PHE A 628 -30.75 23.61 -10.73
CA PHE A 628 -30.51 24.98 -10.26
C PHE A 628 -31.47 26.03 -10.84
N SER A 629 -31.90 25.93 -12.09
CA SER A 629 -32.78 26.94 -12.70
C SER A 629 -34.19 27.04 -12.08
N PRO A 630 -34.84 25.95 -11.59
CA PRO A 630 -36.06 26.05 -10.80
C PRO A 630 -35.91 26.80 -9.47
N LYS A 631 -34.68 27.00 -8.98
CA LYS A 631 -34.36 27.78 -7.78
C LYS A 631 -34.09 29.26 -8.11
N GLY A 632 -34.28 29.68 -9.36
CA GLY A 632 -33.94 31.02 -9.85
C GLY A 632 -32.44 31.23 -10.08
N ILE A 633 -31.64 30.15 -10.12
CA ILE A 633 -30.19 30.22 -10.27
C ILE A 633 -29.81 29.95 -11.73
N GLU A 634 -29.11 30.89 -12.35
CA GLU A 634 -28.55 30.73 -13.69
C GLU A 634 -27.36 29.76 -13.64
N VAL A 635 -27.30 28.84 -14.60
CA VAL A 635 -26.17 27.91 -14.78
C VAL A 635 -25.37 28.39 -15.99
N PRO A 636 -24.26 29.11 -15.79
CA PRO A 636 -23.44 29.61 -16.89
C PRO A 636 -22.71 28.48 -17.61
N ASN A 637 -22.31 28.72 -18.86
CA ASN A 637 -21.43 27.80 -19.58
C ASN A 637 -20.03 27.76 -18.92
N PRO A 638 -19.33 26.61 -18.93
CA PRO A 638 -18.01 26.48 -18.33
C PRO A 638 -16.94 27.19 -19.17
N LEU A 639 -16.04 27.91 -18.50
CA LEU A 639 -14.88 28.57 -19.09
C LEU A 639 -13.85 27.57 -19.64
N GLN A 640 -13.79 26.39 -19.03
CA GLN A 640 -13.00 25.25 -19.51
C GLN A 640 -13.60 23.94 -18.99
N ALA A 641 -13.63 22.90 -19.82
CA ALA A 641 -14.07 21.57 -19.43
C ALA A 641 -13.07 20.48 -19.87
N ILE A 642 -12.99 19.39 -19.10
CA ILE A 642 -12.12 18.22 -19.36
C ILE A 642 -12.92 16.95 -19.04
N CYS A 643 -13.09 16.07 -20.03
CA CYS A 643 -13.51 14.69 -19.81
C CYS A 643 -12.27 13.79 -19.68
N THR A 644 -12.15 13.00 -18.61
CA THR A 644 -11.10 11.98 -18.51
C THR A 644 -11.44 10.76 -19.38
N ARG A 645 -10.42 10.01 -19.81
CA ARG A 645 -10.60 8.73 -20.52
C ARG A 645 -9.53 7.72 -20.08
N TRP A 646 -9.70 7.18 -18.88
CA TRP A 646 -8.71 6.29 -18.25
C TRP A 646 -8.60 4.91 -18.91
N GLY A 647 -9.67 4.45 -19.56
CA GLY A 647 -9.74 3.16 -20.28
C GLY A 647 -8.98 3.16 -21.61
N THR A 648 -9.04 4.27 -22.35
CA THR A 648 -8.29 4.45 -23.60
C THR A 648 -6.88 5.05 -23.42
N ASP A 649 -6.52 5.54 -22.22
CA ASP A 649 -5.13 5.95 -21.92
C ASP A 649 -4.20 4.72 -21.86
N ARG A 650 -3.29 4.63 -22.85
CA ARG A 650 -2.37 3.50 -23.06
C ARG A 650 -1.41 3.20 -21.90
N PHE A 651 -1.24 4.13 -20.95
CA PHE A 651 -0.37 3.92 -19.79
C PHE A 651 -1.17 3.47 -18.55
N THR A 652 -2.47 3.18 -18.70
CA THR A 652 -3.35 2.70 -17.63
C THR A 652 -4.28 1.58 -18.08
N TYR A 653 -5.02 1.77 -19.17
CA TYR A 653 -6.12 0.88 -19.62
C TYR A 653 -7.21 0.62 -18.56
N GLY A 654 -7.58 1.65 -17.79
CA GLY A 654 -8.57 1.60 -16.70
C GLY A 654 -8.21 2.51 -15.52
N SER A 655 -9.06 2.56 -14.49
CA SER A 655 -8.86 3.38 -13.29
C SER A 655 -8.08 2.63 -12.19
N TYR A 656 -8.60 1.52 -11.67
CA TYR A 656 -8.00 0.75 -10.58
C TYR A 656 -8.52 -0.69 -10.52
N SER A 657 -7.84 -1.57 -9.76
CA SER A 657 -8.25 -2.97 -9.65
C SER A 657 -9.49 -3.18 -8.78
N TYR A 658 -10.20 -4.27 -9.03
CA TYR A 658 -11.32 -4.77 -8.21
C TYR A 658 -11.29 -6.30 -8.12
N VAL A 659 -11.98 -6.89 -7.14
CA VAL A 659 -12.11 -8.35 -7.04
C VAL A 659 -13.23 -8.82 -7.97
N ALA A 660 -12.86 -9.28 -9.16
CA ALA A 660 -13.79 -9.85 -10.13
C ALA A 660 -14.27 -11.24 -9.69
N ILE A 661 -15.39 -11.70 -10.26
CA ILE A 661 -15.93 -13.05 -10.02
C ILE A 661 -14.86 -14.11 -10.28
N GLY A 662 -14.61 -14.97 -9.30
CA GLY A 662 -13.59 -16.02 -9.38
C GLY A 662 -12.14 -15.55 -9.19
N ALA A 663 -11.92 -14.27 -8.86
CA ALA A 663 -10.68 -13.77 -8.25
C ALA A 663 -10.82 -13.73 -6.72
N SER A 664 -9.71 -13.60 -5.99
CA SER A 664 -9.74 -13.37 -4.54
C SER A 664 -8.70 -12.33 -4.10
N GLY A 665 -8.68 -12.03 -2.80
CA GLY A 665 -7.58 -11.25 -2.20
C GLY A 665 -6.20 -11.89 -2.41
N ASP A 666 -6.12 -13.21 -2.59
CA ASP A 666 -4.86 -13.94 -2.80
C ASP A 666 -4.22 -13.59 -4.15
N ASP A 667 -5.00 -13.21 -5.17
CA ASP A 667 -4.46 -12.81 -6.48
C ASP A 667 -3.63 -11.51 -6.40
N TYR A 668 -3.91 -10.62 -5.43
CA TYR A 668 -3.08 -9.44 -5.15
C TYR A 668 -1.71 -9.82 -4.59
N ASP A 669 -1.68 -10.81 -3.70
CA ASP A 669 -0.45 -11.31 -3.08
C ASP A 669 0.39 -12.07 -4.12
N ILE A 670 -0.25 -12.93 -4.93
CA ILE A 670 0.34 -13.59 -6.09
C ILE A 670 0.91 -12.56 -7.08
N LEU A 671 0.23 -11.43 -7.33
CA LEU A 671 0.74 -10.39 -8.21
C LEU A 671 1.93 -9.63 -7.59
N ALA A 672 1.99 -9.49 -6.26
CA ALA A 672 3.13 -8.92 -5.54
C ALA A 672 4.41 -9.77 -5.58
N GLU A 673 4.31 -11.11 -5.66
CA GLU A 673 5.47 -12.02 -5.59
C GLU A 673 6.66 -11.63 -6.50
N SER A 674 7.88 -11.61 -5.96
CA SER A 674 9.09 -11.35 -6.75
C SER A 674 9.51 -12.58 -7.58
N VAL A 675 9.91 -12.37 -8.84
CA VAL A 675 10.45 -13.45 -9.70
C VAL A 675 11.98 -13.45 -9.64
N HIS A 676 12.55 -14.61 -9.26
CA HIS A 676 13.98 -14.93 -9.25
C HIS A 676 14.90 -13.95 -8.46
N ASP A 677 14.38 -13.26 -7.44
CA ASP A 677 15.09 -12.16 -6.74
C ASP A 677 15.64 -11.08 -7.71
N ARG A 678 14.98 -10.88 -8.87
CA ARG A 678 15.40 -9.96 -9.94
C ARG A 678 14.26 -9.04 -10.41
N VAL A 679 13.03 -9.52 -10.47
CA VAL A 679 11.83 -8.74 -10.86
C VAL A 679 10.88 -8.65 -9.68
N PHE A 680 10.55 -7.43 -9.26
CA PHE A 680 9.70 -7.11 -8.12
C PHE A 680 8.44 -6.38 -8.61
N PHE A 681 7.34 -6.39 -7.84
CA PHE A 681 6.05 -5.84 -8.27
C PHE A 681 5.42 -4.96 -7.17
N ALA A 682 5.15 -3.70 -7.52
CA ALA A 682 4.43 -2.75 -6.66
C ALA A 682 3.33 -2.00 -7.45
N GLY A 683 2.42 -1.34 -6.74
CA GLY A 683 1.20 -0.74 -7.27
C GLY A 683 0.00 -1.11 -6.41
N GLU A 684 -1.13 -0.41 -6.57
CA GLU A 684 -2.34 -0.73 -5.79
C GLU A 684 -2.86 -2.15 -6.08
N ALA A 685 -2.79 -2.61 -7.33
CA ALA A 685 -3.05 -4.01 -7.72
C ALA A 685 -2.07 -5.06 -7.14
N THR A 686 -1.17 -4.67 -6.23
CA THR A 686 -0.26 -5.59 -5.50
C THR A 686 -0.46 -5.54 -3.99
N ASN A 687 -1.50 -4.85 -3.49
CA ASN A 687 -1.68 -4.61 -2.07
C ASN A 687 -3.07 -5.03 -1.59
N ARG A 688 -3.22 -6.31 -1.23
CA ARG A 688 -4.47 -6.92 -0.76
C ARG A 688 -5.20 -6.13 0.33
N ARG A 689 -4.48 -5.51 1.26
CA ARG A 689 -5.08 -4.77 2.39
C ARG A 689 -5.54 -3.37 2.01
N TYR A 690 -5.05 -2.83 0.89
CA TYR A 690 -5.28 -1.46 0.44
C TYR A 690 -5.33 -1.35 -1.10
N PRO A 691 -6.15 -2.16 -1.79
CA PRO A 691 -6.28 -2.12 -3.25
C PRO A 691 -6.87 -0.78 -3.70
N ALA A 692 -6.84 -0.51 -5.01
CA ALA A 692 -7.33 0.72 -5.66
C ALA A 692 -6.79 2.09 -5.16
N THR A 693 -6.07 2.15 -4.04
CA THR A 693 -5.81 3.41 -3.32
C THR A 693 -4.44 4.03 -3.59
N MET A 694 -4.36 5.36 -3.49
CA MET A 694 -3.08 6.08 -3.53
C MET A 694 -2.12 5.67 -2.41
N HIS A 695 -2.66 5.37 -1.22
CA HIS A 695 -1.86 5.01 -0.05
C HIS A 695 -1.38 3.54 -0.13
N GLY A 696 -2.20 2.62 -0.64
CA GLY A 696 -1.81 1.23 -0.88
C GLY A 696 -0.74 1.11 -1.96
N ALA A 697 -0.82 1.93 -3.01
CA ALA A 697 0.27 2.08 -3.98
C ALA A 697 1.57 2.54 -3.30
N LEU A 698 1.54 3.60 -2.47
CA LEU A 698 2.73 4.07 -1.74
C LEU A 698 3.32 2.98 -0.82
N LEU A 699 2.47 2.31 -0.03
CA LEU A 699 2.86 1.23 0.88
C LEU A 699 3.49 0.03 0.13
N SER A 700 2.96 -0.35 -1.03
CA SER A 700 3.57 -1.41 -1.85
C SER A 700 4.97 -1.04 -2.34
N GLY A 701 5.24 0.24 -2.60
CA GLY A 701 6.58 0.72 -2.94
C GLY A 701 7.57 0.58 -1.78
N TYR A 702 7.14 0.90 -0.55
CA TYR A 702 7.95 0.68 0.65
C TYR A 702 8.18 -0.80 0.95
N ARG A 703 7.15 -1.66 0.80
CA ARG A 703 7.27 -3.13 0.91
C ARG A 703 8.31 -3.67 -0.07
N GLU A 704 8.23 -3.31 -1.34
CA GLU A 704 9.18 -3.81 -2.34
C GLU A 704 10.59 -3.28 -2.13
N ALA A 705 10.78 -2.06 -1.61
CA ALA A 705 12.09 -1.58 -1.22
C ALA A 705 12.73 -2.43 -0.09
N ALA A 706 11.94 -2.89 0.88
CA ALA A 706 12.40 -3.84 1.91
C ALA A 706 12.66 -5.25 1.35
N ASN A 707 11.80 -5.76 0.46
CA ASN A 707 12.01 -7.03 -0.23
C ASN A 707 13.28 -7.04 -1.09
N ILE A 708 13.55 -5.94 -1.79
CA ILE A 708 14.78 -5.71 -2.57
C ILE A 708 16.01 -5.65 -1.65
N LEU A 709 15.93 -5.02 -0.47
CA LEU A 709 17.00 -5.07 0.54
C LEU A 709 17.28 -6.50 1.03
N ARG A 710 16.22 -7.27 1.34
CA ARG A 710 16.32 -8.67 1.76
C ARG A 710 16.88 -9.57 0.66
N ALA A 711 16.52 -9.32 -0.60
CA ALA A 711 17.08 -10.00 -1.77
C ALA A 711 18.56 -9.65 -1.98
N ALA A 712 18.92 -8.36 -1.97
CA ALA A 712 20.30 -7.90 -2.11
C ALA A 712 21.22 -8.51 -1.05
N ARG A 713 20.80 -8.52 0.23
CA ARG A 713 21.53 -9.17 1.34
C ARG A 713 21.70 -10.67 1.13
N ARG A 714 20.68 -11.38 0.63
CA ARG A 714 20.78 -12.82 0.28
C ARG A 714 21.75 -13.06 -0.88
N ARG A 715 21.78 -12.17 -1.88
CA ARG A 715 22.68 -12.26 -3.03
C ARG A 715 24.13 -11.95 -2.66
N ALA A 716 24.38 -10.95 -1.81
CA ALA A 716 25.71 -10.64 -1.27
C ALA A 716 26.30 -11.86 -0.53
N LYS A 717 25.54 -12.45 0.42
CA LYS A 717 25.94 -13.66 1.15
C LYS A 717 26.26 -14.88 0.27
N LYS A 718 25.68 -14.98 -0.93
CA LYS A 718 26.05 -16.02 -1.91
C LYS A 718 27.32 -15.65 -2.68
N GLY A 719 27.53 -14.36 -2.96
CA GLY A 719 28.72 -13.82 -3.65
C GLY A 719 30.01 -13.87 -2.83
N ASP A 720 29.91 -13.80 -1.50
CA ASP A 720 31.05 -13.95 -0.57
C ASP A 720 31.50 -15.42 -0.36
N SER A 721 30.99 -16.36 -1.16
CA SER A 721 31.61 -17.68 -1.33
C SER A 721 33.00 -17.49 -1.96
N PRO A 722 34.08 -18.15 -1.47
CA PRO A 722 35.46 -17.68 -1.68
C PRO A 722 36.10 -17.93 -3.08
N GLU A 723 35.39 -17.63 -4.17
CA GLU A 723 35.95 -17.60 -5.54
C GLU A 723 36.69 -16.29 -5.87
N LYS A 724 37.56 -15.79 -4.96
CA LYS A 724 38.49 -14.66 -5.24
C LYS A 724 39.57 -14.42 -4.17
N MET A 725 40.35 -15.44 -3.78
CA MET A 725 41.54 -15.19 -2.95
C MET A 725 42.78 -16.05 -3.27
N ASN A 726 43.19 -16.06 -4.54
CA ASN A 726 44.55 -16.43 -4.93
C ASN A 726 45.49 -15.22 -4.82
N ILE A 727 46.16 -15.01 -3.68
CA ILE A 727 47.60 -14.62 -3.60
C ILE A 727 48.21 -15.24 -2.32
N ASN A 728 49.33 -15.92 -2.52
CA ASN A 728 50.34 -16.45 -1.59
C ASN A 728 50.28 -16.05 -0.10
N VAL A 729 50.39 -17.07 0.76
CA VAL A 729 51.01 -16.98 2.10
C VAL A 729 52.19 -17.96 2.14
N GLU A 730 53.37 -17.50 2.55
CA GLU A 730 54.56 -18.34 2.69
C GLU A 730 54.41 -19.31 3.88
N VAL A 731 54.72 -20.59 3.68
CA VAL A 731 54.72 -21.58 4.76
C VAL A 731 56.01 -21.46 5.56
N LYS A 732 55.97 -20.70 6.66
CA LYS A 732 56.94 -20.87 7.75
C LYS A 732 56.51 -22.04 8.61
N VAL A 733 57.25 -23.15 8.49
CA VAL A 733 57.19 -24.26 9.45
C VAL A 733 57.95 -23.82 10.70
N ASP A 734 57.28 -23.83 11.86
CA ASP A 734 57.92 -23.57 13.15
C ASP A 734 58.05 -24.87 13.96
N VAL A 735 59.05 -24.95 14.83
CA VAL A 735 59.58 -26.21 15.36
C VAL A 735 58.91 -26.58 16.69
N ASN A 736 57.61 -26.90 16.64
CA ASN A 736 56.91 -27.68 17.66
C ASN A 736 55.72 -28.43 17.04
N GLY A 737 55.74 -29.77 17.11
CA GLY A 737 54.83 -30.63 16.35
C GLY A 737 53.43 -30.81 16.94
N GLU A 738 52.59 -29.77 16.94
CA GLU A 738 51.15 -29.90 17.18
C GLU A 738 50.35 -29.77 15.87
N VAL A 739 49.68 -30.86 15.46
CA VAL A 739 48.71 -30.82 14.36
C VAL A 739 47.35 -30.38 14.90
N LYS A 740 46.80 -29.29 14.36
CA LYS A 740 45.40 -28.91 14.56
C LYS A 740 44.63 -29.13 13.26
N ASP A 741 43.71 -30.10 13.28
CA ASP A 741 42.87 -30.45 12.13
C ASP A 741 41.83 -29.35 11.82
N ASN A 742 42.23 -28.37 11.02
CA ASN A 742 41.30 -27.46 10.34
C ASN A 742 40.74 -28.15 9.09
N VAL A 743 39.76 -29.04 9.27
CA VAL A 743 38.94 -29.54 8.17
C VAL A 743 38.14 -28.37 7.59
N LYS A 744 38.33 -28.06 6.30
CA LYS A 744 37.54 -27.05 5.60
C LYS A 744 36.14 -27.59 5.29
N ASP A 745 35.10 -26.81 5.54
CA ASP A 745 33.75 -27.14 5.11
C ASP A 745 33.67 -27.19 3.57
N VAL A 746 33.34 -28.37 3.04
CA VAL A 746 32.95 -28.56 1.65
C VAL A 746 31.43 -28.42 1.59
N ASN A 747 30.94 -27.32 1.00
CA ASN A 747 29.51 -27.05 0.90
C ASN A 747 28.84 -27.89 -0.21
N ILE A 748 28.71 -29.18 0.03
CA ILE A 748 27.96 -30.12 -0.84
C ILE A 748 26.47 -29.79 -0.76
N ASP A 749 25.74 -29.77 -1.89
CA ASP A 749 24.29 -29.59 -1.85
C ASP A 749 23.61 -30.84 -1.23
N LEU A 750 22.50 -30.65 -0.53
CA LEU A 750 21.74 -31.78 -0.01
C LEU A 750 21.04 -32.55 -1.14
N ASP A 751 20.60 -31.88 -2.21
CA ASP A 751 19.98 -32.57 -3.34
C ASP A 751 20.99 -33.42 -4.13
N ASP A 752 22.27 -33.04 -4.20
CA ASP A 752 23.35 -33.87 -4.75
C ASP A 752 23.46 -35.21 -4.01
N LEU A 753 23.44 -35.18 -2.67
CA LEU A 753 23.53 -36.39 -1.83
C LEU A 753 22.36 -37.36 -2.09
N PHE A 754 21.17 -36.83 -2.37
CA PHE A 754 20.00 -37.63 -2.73
C PHE A 754 19.95 -38.07 -4.21
N HIS A 755 20.98 -37.83 -5.02
CA HIS A 755 21.16 -38.55 -6.30
C HIS A 755 21.65 -39.99 -6.08
N SER A 756 22.35 -40.26 -4.97
CA SER A 756 22.80 -41.60 -4.56
C SER A 756 22.39 -41.91 -3.11
N PRO A 757 21.09 -42.05 -2.81
CA PRO A 757 20.60 -42.28 -1.46
C PRO A 757 20.93 -43.70 -0.97
N ASP A 758 21.07 -43.89 0.35
CA ASP A 758 21.33 -45.20 0.97
C ASP A 758 20.15 -46.18 0.79
N ALA A 759 18.92 -45.66 0.66
CA ALA A 759 17.74 -46.42 0.26
C ALA A 759 16.77 -45.56 -0.57
N SER A 760 16.06 -46.18 -1.50
CA SER A 760 15.02 -45.53 -2.32
C SER A 760 13.91 -46.52 -2.66
N PHE A 761 12.64 -46.09 -2.54
CA PHE A 761 11.47 -46.91 -2.81
C PHE A 761 10.25 -46.02 -3.10
N GLY A 762 9.61 -46.20 -4.27
CA GLY A 762 8.51 -45.33 -4.71
C GLY A 762 8.94 -43.86 -4.79
N GLY A 763 8.15 -42.96 -4.20
CA GLY A 763 8.46 -41.54 -4.05
C GLY A 763 9.43 -41.17 -2.90
N PHE A 764 9.97 -42.15 -2.18
CA PHE A 764 10.81 -41.95 -0.99
C PHE A 764 12.30 -42.15 -1.29
N SER A 765 13.16 -41.38 -0.62
CA SER A 765 14.62 -41.53 -0.62
C SER A 765 15.18 -41.27 0.78
N VAL A 766 16.25 -41.98 1.17
CA VAL A 766 16.78 -41.97 2.53
C VAL A 766 18.30 -41.78 2.54
N LEU A 767 18.78 -40.95 3.47
CA LEU A 767 20.19 -40.88 3.86
C LEU A 767 20.32 -41.25 5.35
N HIS A 768 21.19 -42.21 5.66
CA HIS A 768 21.43 -42.65 7.04
C HIS A 768 22.46 -41.77 7.75
N ASP A 769 22.45 -41.76 9.09
CA ASP A 769 23.56 -41.17 9.84
C ASP A 769 24.87 -41.94 9.55
N PRO A 770 25.91 -41.30 9.00
CA PRO A 770 27.16 -41.97 8.66
C PRO A 770 28.00 -42.32 9.90
N CYS A 771 27.69 -41.75 11.07
CA CYS A 771 28.43 -41.97 12.29
C CYS A 771 27.92 -43.18 13.12
N THR A 772 26.85 -43.87 12.68
CA THR A 772 26.32 -45.04 13.40
C THR A 772 25.52 -45.99 12.50
N SER A 773 25.63 -47.30 12.77
CA SER A 773 24.83 -48.35 12.12
C SER A 773 23.69 -48.88 12.99
N GLU A 774 23.44 -48.28 14.16
CA GLU A 774 22.46 -48.78 15.13
C GLU A 774 21.02 -48.75 14.58
N PRO A 775 20.16 -49.74 14.88
CA PRO A 775 18.78 -49.79 14.39
C PRO A 775 17.92 -48.59 14.83
N ASP A 776 18.23 -48.02 16.00
CA ASP A 776 17.54 -46.86 16.59
C ASP A 776 18.10 -45.51 16.14
N SER A 777 19.13 -45.49 15.30
CA SER A 777 19.70 -44.25 14.73
C SER A 777 18.68 -43.51 13.86
N ILE A 778 18.76 -42.18 13.83
CA ILE A 778 17.89 -41.34 12.99
C ILE A 778 18.47 -41.27 11.57
N SER A 779 17.61 -41.42 10.58
CA SER A 779 17.88 -41.23 9.15
C SER A 779 17.04 -40.07 8.61
N LEU A 780 17.57 -39.38 7.61
CA LEU A 780 16.90 -38.29 6.91
C LEU A 780 16.08 -38.88 5.75
N LEU A 781 14.77 -38.64 5.78
CA LEU A 781 13.81 -39.05 4.76
C LEU A 781 13.51 -37.86 3.84
N ARG A 782 13.51 -38.07 2.52
CA ARG A 782 13.00 -37.14 1.50
C ARG A 782 11.86 -37.81 0.74
N VAL A 783 10.77 -37.09 0.50
CA VAL A 783 9.56 -37.59 -0.18
C VAL A 783 9.13 -36.60 -1.26
N GLY A 784 8.98 -37.07 -2.50
CA GLY A 784 8.42 -36.29 -3.60
C GLY A 784 6.90 -36.34 -3.61
N ILE A 785 6.24 -35.21 -3.89
CA ILE A 785 4.77 -35.11 -3.95
C ILE A 785 4.29 -35.00 -5.40
N GLY A 786 3.36 -35.88 -5.79
CA GLY A 786 2.69 -35.87 -7.09
C GLY A 786 2.93 -37.14 -7.93
N ALA A 787 2.15 -37.31 -8.99
CA ALA A 787 2.15 -38.53 -9.82
C ALA A 787 3.34 -38.62 -10.81
N ARG A 788 4.56 -38.30 -10.37
CA ARG A 788 5.79 -38.30 -11.19
C ARG A 788 6.97 -38.85 -10.40
N LYS A 789 7.71 -39.80 -10.99
CA LYS A 789 8.94 -40.36 -10.41
C LYS A 789 10.05 -39.29 -10.34
N LEU A 790 11.09 -39.55 -9.53
CA LEU A 790 12.29 -38.72 -9.42
C LEU A 790 12.79 -38.27 -10.81
N GLY A 791 12.95 -36.95 -10.99
CA GLY A 791 13.53 -36.36 -12.21
C GLY A 791 12.72 -35.24 -12.89
N SER A 792 11.50 -34.89 -12.46
CA SER A 792 10.71 -33.82 -13.12
C SER A 792 9.74 -33.01 -12.22
N GLY A 793 10.09 -32.80 -10.95
CA GLY A 793 9.27 -32.01 -10.00
C GLY A 793 10.13 -31.35 -8.92
N SER A 794 9.70 -30.16 -8.46
CA SER A 794 10.49 -29.25 -7.61
C SER A 794 9.92 -29.08 -6.19
N LEU A 795 9.18 -30.07 -5.68
CA LEU A 795 8.63 -30.05 -4.33
C LEU A 795 8.92 -31.37 -3.61
N PHE A 796 9.86 -31.30 -2.68
CA PHE A 796 10.20 -32.38 -1.74
C PHE A 796 9.83 -31.94 -0.32
N LEU A 797 9.25 -32.86 0.46
CA LEU A 797 9.20 -32.72 1.91
C LEU A 797 10.20 -33.66 2.57
N TYR A 798 10.63 -33.28 3.77
CA TYR A 798 11.64 -33.98 4.54
C TYR A 798 11.09 -34.44 5.89
N GLY A 799 11.66 -35.49 6.46
CA GLY A 799 11.30 -36.00 7.78
C GLY A 799 12.44 -36.76 8.45
N LEU A 800 12.31 -36.99 9.75
CA LEU A 800 13.24 -37.79 10.55
C LEU A 800 12.59 -39.13 10.90
N ILE A 801 13.30 -40.23 10.63
CA ILE A 801 12.80 -41.60 10.82
C ILE A 801 13.88 -42.51 11.42
N MET A 802 13.51 -43.45 12.29
CA MET A 802 14.45 -44.46 12.81
C MET A 802 14.90 -45.43 11.71
N ARG A 803 16.18 -45.77 11.69
CA ARG A 803 16.82 -46.61 10.66
C ARG A 803 16.12 -47.96 10.49
N LYS A 804 15.70 -48.61 11.59
CA LYS A 804 14.91 -49.85 11.58
C LYS A 804 13.56 -49.72 10.86
N ASN A 805 12.91 -48.55 10.92
CA ASN A 805 11.60 -48.31 10.31
C ASN A 805 11.71 -48.11 8.78
N VAL A 806 12.89 -47.76 8.27
CA VAL A 806 13.15 -47.61 6.82
C VAL A 806 12.93 -48.93 6.08
N ALA A 807 13.40 -50.05 6.66
CA ALA A 807 13.18 -51.38 6.09
C ALA A 807 11.69 -51.78 6.07
N VAL A 808 10.90 -51.29 7.03
CA VAL A 808 9.45 -51.53 7.08
C VAL A 808 8.72 -50.71 6.00
N LEU A 809 9.08 -49.44 5.78
CA LEU A 809 8.52 -48.65 4.67
C LEU A 809 8.88 -49.22 3.29
N ALA A 810 10.11 -49.74 3.14
CA ALA A 810 10.54 -50.38 1.89
C ALA A 810 9.72 -51.63 1.55
N ALA A 811 9.30 -52.41 2.57
CA ALA A 811 8.52 -53.64 2.43
C ALA A 811 7.00 -53.42 2.22
N ILE A 812 6.48 -52.20 2.46
CA ILE A 812 5.09 -51.84 2.18
C ILE A 812 4.93 -51.53 0.68
N GLU A 813 3.88 -52.04 0.04
CA GLU A 813 3.49 -51.64 -1.32
C GLU A 813 2.58 -50.39 -1.31
N GLY A 814 2.82 -49.46 -2.24
CA GLY A 814 2.03 -48.23 -2.40
C GLY A 814 2.50 -47.06 -1.53
N ASP A 815 2.71 -45.90 -2.14
CA ASP A 815 3.24 -44.71 -1.43
C ASP A 815 2.22 -44.08 -0.47
N GLU A 816 0.92 -44.17 -0.75
CA GLU A 816 -0.14 -43.75 0.19
C GLU A 816 -0.12 -44.59 1.48
N GLN A 817 0.09 -45.90 1.36
CA GLN A 817 0.18 -46.80 2.51
C GLN A 817 1.45 -46.54 3.32
N ARG A 818 2.59 -46.25 2.65
CA ARG A 818 3.83 -45.80 3.29
C ARG A 818 3.64 -44.50 4.05
N LEU A 819 2.99 -43.49 3.45
CA LEU A 819 2.67 -42.21 4.13
C LEU A 819 1.77 -42.44 5.35
N SER A 820 0.75 -43.30 5.22
CA SER A 820 -0.18 -43.65 6.30
C SER A 820 0.53 -44.28 7.49
N THR A 821 1.36 -45.32 7.27
CA THR A 821 2.14 -45.97 8.33
C THR A 821 3.22 -45.05 8.91
N MET A 822 3.92 -44.27 8.08
CA MET A 822 4.90 -43.28 8.55
C MET A 822 4.29 -42.27 9.52
N TYR A 823 3.10 -41.75 9.21
CA TYR A 823 2.40 -40.79 10.07
C TYR A 823 1.77 -41.44 11.32
N ARG A 824 1.09 -42.59 11.15
CA ARG A 824 0.31 -43.22 12.23
C ARG A 824 1.11 -44.10 13.17
N ASP A 825 2.03 -44.90 12.61
CA ASP A 825 2.69 -45.98 13.34
C ASP A 825 4.11 -45.57 13.78
N PHE A 826 4.76 -44.67 13.04
CA PHE A 826 6.08 -44.12 13.37
C PHE A 826 6.06 -42.68 13.89
N GLY A 827 4.95 -41.95 13.73
CA GLY A 827 4.81 -40.56 14.17
C GLY A 827 5.66 -39.54 13.40
N THR A 828 6.32 -39.95 12.30
CA THR A 828 7.17 -39.09 11.49
C THR A 828 6.31 -38.08 10.73
N LYS A 829 6.53 -36.80 10.99
CA LYS A 829 5.94 -35.69 10.22
C LYS A 829 6.83 -35.34 9.03
N LEU A 830 6.21 -34.97 7.92
CA LEU A 830 6.87 -34.35 6.78
C LEU A 830 6.75 -32.83 6.87
N VAL A 831 7.85 -32.14 6.57
CA VAL A 831 8.01 -30.68 6.69
C VAL A 831 8.89 -30.13 5.54
N GLY A 832 8.95 -28.81 5.39
CA GLY A 832 9.99 -28.19 4.55
C GLY A 832 11.39 -28.41 5.13
N LEU A 833 12.43 -28.30 4.30
CA LEU A 833 13.82 -28.58 4.72
C LEU A 833 14.23 -27.73 5.94
N ASP A 834 13.97 -26.42 5.87
CA ASP A 834 14.25 -25.42 6.92
C ASP A 834 13.38 -25.58 8.19
N SER A 835 12.62 -26.67 8.32
CA SER A 835 11.69 -26.94 9.43
C SER A 835 11.96 -28.28 10.13
N LEU A 836 13.08 -28.94 9.85
CA LEU A 836 13.52 -30.14 10.57
C LEU A 836 14.08 -29.84 11.97
N GLY A 837 14.60 -28.62 12.18
CA GLY A 837 15.19 -28.14 13.44
C GLY A 837 16.52 -28.80 13.82
N ASP A 838 17.06 -28.41 14.98
CA ASP A 838 18.42 -28.69 15.46
C ASP A 838 18.89 -30.15 15.23
N THR A 839 18.01 -31.13 15.47
CA THR A 839 18.31 -32.57 15.27
C THR A 839 18.51 -32.93 13.80
N GLY A 840 17.70 -32.37 12.90
CA GLY A 840 17.82 -32.55 11.47
C GLY A 840 19.02 -31.82 10.88
N ASP A 841 19.25 -30.57 11.30
CA ASP A 841 20.40 -29.76 10.86
C ASP A 841 21.73 -30.41 11.29
N SER A 842 21.77 -30.95 12.52
CA SER A 842 22.90 -31.73 13.03
C SER A 842 23.14 -33.02 12.23
N LEU A 843 22.07 -33.71 11.82
CA LEU A 843 22.16 -34.92 11.00
C LEU A 843 22.62 -34.60 9.56
N ILE A 844 22.02 -33.58 8.91
CA ILE A 844 22.44 -33.08 7.59
C ILE A 844 23.93 -32.70 7.61
N SER A 845 24.37 -32.02 8.66
CA SER A 845 25.78 -31.64 8.83
C SER A 845 26.70 -32.87 8.92
N ARG A 846 26.31 -33.93 9.66
CA ARG A 846 27.08 -35.19 9.70
C ARG A 846 27.12 -35.89 8.33
N ILE A 847 25.98 -35.94 7.63
CA ILE A 847 25.91 -36.56 6.29
C ILE A 847 26.81 -35.81 5.29
N LYS A 848 26.73 -34.47 5.23
CA LYS A 848 27.61 -33.63 4.39
C LYS A 848 29.09 -33.82 4.76
N ALA A 849 29.43 -33.78 6.05
CA ALA A 849 30.80 -33.94 6.53
C ALA A 849 31.40 -35.35 6.28
N ALA A 850 30.57 -36.39 6.14
CA ALA A 850 31.02 -37.72 5.73
C ALA A 850 31.11 -37.89 4.21
N ALA A 851 30.22 -37.26 3.45
CA ALA A 851 30.31 -37.21 1.99
C ALA A 851 31.56 -36.44 1.52
N ALA A 852 31.92 -35.35 2.21
CA ALA A 852 33.15 -34.59 1.98
C ALA A 852 34.47 -35.35 2.31
N ARG A 853 34.38 -36.60 2.76
CA ARG A 853 35.52 -37.50 3.07
C ARG A 853 35.57 -38.74 2.16
N LYS A 854 34.71 -38.81 1.15
CA LYS A 854 34.68 -39.86 0.12
C LYS A 854 35.23 -39.33 -1.21
#